data_AF-A0A285P435-F1
#
_entry.id   AF-A0A285P435-F1
#
_cell.length_a   1.000
_cell.length_b   1.000
_cell.length_c   1.000
_cell.angle_alpha   90.00
_cell.angle_beta   90.00
_cell.angle_gamma   90.00
#
_symmetry.space_group_name_H-M   'P 1'
#
loop_
_entity.id
_entity.type
_entity.pdbx_description
1 polymer ?
#
loop_
_entity_poly.entity_id
_entity_poly.type
_entity_poly.pdbx_seq_one_letter_code
_entity_poly.pdbx_strand_id
1 'polypeptide(L)'
;MNNFYLNRGTKINSDLASKPILNGINILKRDMAKKFNETEAVENKIDLVCDSDLDQEEYRIVFSAPDTMEIRASDDLGFIYALLFLSNEFLKINSFWFWMDQETESVDYIEIPMRTYTSSKKAVKYRGWFINDEVLIDYMCEKNQSLELWDMAFEALLRCGGNMVIPGTDRNSRKFRQKAADTGLWITHHHAEPLGAEMFTRKYPHLEASYKKHPELFHALWEEGIAEQKNNKTVFNLGFRGQGDYPFWAEDPAYDTPQKRGALISELINIQYNLVGKYVDNPVCCTNLYGEVMELYNEGHIQLNPDIIKIWADNGYGKMVSRRQEVTNLRVPALPKSKGRHGIYYHVSFYDLQAANHITMLPNSIDFVNQELHHAFTKGVGDFLIVNCSNIRPHVFYLDAVKKIWEGKEIESTSHAQAFISEYFGDFGDVAACFSDYATCTVKYGDHEDDHAGEQFYNYGVRVLATQWMKDYNNHAPAFAWATGDVSLGRQVAYLKNTCSKGLKSFSELAGKCKEISNTLPELQKKVFDSTIYMQSKLHLYCIQGVLDFCDAYEDFADGKYMRAFYKAGRASEKFQAANAEMRNSEYGVWNGFYENDCLSNCKFTAYILKNLMNFIRMIGEGPRFFDWQRELMYAEDDRRIMLLTNLRNHMTDDELFYAMKEKISIS
;
A
#
# COMPACT_ATOMS: atom_id res chain seq x y z
N MET A 1 -42.60 -0.92 -20.39
CA MET A 1 -41.33 -0.34 -20.85
C MET A 1 -40.65 -1.41 -21.68
N ASN A 2 -40.05 -1.05 -22.81
CA ASN A 2 -39.31 -2.05 -23.61
C ASN A 2 -37.94 -2.30 -22.93
N ASN A 3 -37.51 -3.56 -22.93
CA ASN A 3 -36.24 -4.00 -22.34
C ASN A 3 -35.34 -4.57 -23.43
N PHE A 4 -34.05 -4.29 -23.34
CA PHE A 4 -33.00 -4.98 -24.09
C PHE A 4 -32.55 -6.21 -23.28
N TYR A 5 -32.43 -7.35 -23.96
CA TYR A 5 -32.13 -8.63 -23.30
C TYR A 5 -30.64 -8.97 -23.43
N LEU A 6 -29.81 -8.51 -22.49
CA LEU A 6 -28.39 -8.85 -22.50
C LEU A 6 -28.21 -10.33 -22.11
N ASN A 7 -27.48 -11.08 -22.94
CA ASN A 7 -27.27 -12.52 -22.75
C ASN A 7 -25.92 -12.96 -23.35
N ARG A 8 -25.57 -14.24 -23.19
CA ARG A 8 -24.29 -14.81 -23.68
C ARG A 8 -24.05 -14.65 -25.19
N GLY A 9 -25.12 -14.66 -25.99
CA GLY A 9 -25.08 -14.53 -27.45
C GLY A 9 -25.00 -13.08 -27.95
N THR A 10 -25.05 -12.10 -27.05
CA THR A 10 -24.96 -10.68 -27.43
C THR A 10 -23.58 -10.37 -28.03
N LYS A 11 -23.56 -9.88 -29.27
CA LYS A 11 -22.32 -9.53 -29.98
C LYS A 11 -21.95 -8.08 -29.73
N ILE A 12 -20.67 -7.83 -29.51
CA ILE A 12 -20.12 -6.47 -29.39
C ILE A 12 -19.39 -6.17 -30.70
N ASN A 13 -19.94 -5.26 -31.49
CA ASN A 13 -19.39 -4.84 -32.78
C ASN A 13 -18.61 -3.54 -32.61
N SER A 14 -17.43 -3.49 -33.23
CA SER A 14 -16.56 -2.32 -33.21
C SER A 14 -15.76 -2.27 -34.51
N ASP A 15 -15.90 -1.17 -35.23
CA ASP A 15 -14.96 -0.82 -36.31
C ASP A 15 -13.69 -0.11 -35.76
N LEU A 16 -13.65 0.14 -34.44
CA LEU A 16 -12.53 0.76 -33.76
C LEU A 16 -11.46 -0.30 -33.46
N ALA A 17 -10.24 -0.06 -33.94
CA ALA A 17 -9.10 -0.97 -33.80
C ALA A 17 -8.16 -0.62 -32.62
N SER A 18 -8.60 0.24 -31.70
CA SER A 18 -7.78 0.66 -30.55
C SER A 18 -7.59 -0.50 -29.56
N LYS A 19 -6.34 -0.76 -29.16
CA LYS A 19 -5.98 -1.80 -28.17
C LYS A 19 -6.76 -1.63 -26.85
N PRO A 20 -6.83 -0.43 -26.24
CA PRO A 20 -7.66 -0.16 -25.07
C PRO A 20 -9.13 -0.62 -25.22
N ILE A 21 -9.78 -0.29 -26.34
CA ILE A 21 -11.18 -0.66 -26.61
C ILE A 21 -11.31 -2.19 -26.71
N LEU A 22 -10.40 -2.84 -27.44
CA LEU A 22 -10.39 -4.31 -27.56
C LEU A 22 -10.22 -4.98 -26.18
N ASN A 23 -9.40 -4.41 -25.31
CA ASN A 23 -9.26 -4.88 -23.92
C ASN A 23 -10.56 -4.70 -23.13
N GLY A 24 -11.22 -3.54 -23.23
CA GLY A 24 -12.54 -3.31 -22.62
C GLY A 24 -13.61 -4.31 -23.10
N ILE A 25 -13.63 -4.61 -24.40
CA ILE A 25 -14.53 -5.62 -24.99
C ILE A 25 -14.22 -7.01 -24.41
N ASN A 26 -12.94 -7.38 -24.30
CA ASN A 26 -12.54 -8.67 -23.74
C ASN A 26 -12.93 -8.80 -22.26
N ILE A 27 -12.82 -7.72 -21.48
CA ILE A 27 -13.28 -7.67 -20.09
C ILE A 27 -14.79 -7.94 -20.05
N LEU A 28 -15.61 -7.20 -20.82
CA LEU A 28 -17.05 -7.41 -20.81
C LEU A 28 -17.44 -8.81 -21.30
N LYS A 29 -16.77 -9.35 -22.32
CA LYS A 29 -16.99 -10.74 -22.78
C LYS A 29 -16.70 -11.77 -21.69
N ARG A 30 -15.58 -11.61 -20.96
CA ARG A 30 -15.25 -12.48 -19.83
C ARG A 30 -16.31 -12.39 -18.73
N ASP A 31 -16.76 -11.18 -18.44
CA ASP A 31 -17.78 -10.91 -17.44
C ASP A 31 -19.14 -11.51 -17.83
N MET A 32 -19.53 -11.40 -19.11
CA MET A 32 -20.71 -12.06 -19.66
C MET A 32 -20.58 -13.59 -19.59
N ALA A 33 -19.41 -14.15 -19.89
CA ALA A 33 -19.16 -15.59 -19.78
C ALA A 33 -19.24 -16.09 -18.34
N LYS A 34 -18.88 -15.26 -17.36
CA LYS A 34 -19.09 -15.55 -15.92
C LYS A 34 -20.55 -15.45 -15.50
N LYS A 35 -21.29 -14.48 -16.06
CA LYS A 35 -22.67 -14.18 -15.64
C LYS A 35 -23.72 -15.05 -16.32
N PHE A 36 -23.45 -15.57 -17.53
CA PHE A 36 -24.47 -16.25 -18.32
C PHE A 36 -24.23 -17.75 -18.56
N ASN A 37 -25.31 -18.52 -18.46
CA ASN A 37 -25.33 -19.97 -18.73
C ASN A 37 -24.97 -20.30 -20.19
N GLU A 38 -24.51 -21.54 -20.42
CA GLU A 38 -24.29 -22.11 -21.76
C GLU A 38 -25.60 -22.66 -22.34
N THR A 39 -26.51 -21.76 -22.77
CA THR A 39 -27.83 -22.11 -23.37
C THR A 39 -27.99 -21.50 -24.76
N GLU A 40 -29.03 -21.90 -25.52
CA GLU A 40 -29.39 -21.28 -26.79
C GLU A 40 -29.75 -19.79 -26.56
N ALA A 41 -28.85 -18.90 -26.96
CA ALA A 41 -28.98 -17.46 -26.70
C ALA A 41 -29.53 -16.71 -27.93
N VAL A 42 -30.37 -15.70 -27.68
CA VAL A 42 -30.87 -14.78 -28.73
C VAL A 42 -29.76 -13.80 -29.11
N GLU A 43 -29.48 -13.68 -30.41
CA GLU A 43 -28.46 -12.76 -30.91
C GLU A 43 -28.93 -11.30 -30.83
N ASN A 44 -28.44 -10.58 -29.83
CA ASN A 44 -28.55 -9.12 -29.69
C ASN A 44 -27.20 -8.45 -30.01
N LYS A 45 -27.17 -7.13 -30.15
CA LYS A 45 -25.97 -6.37 -30.56
C LYS A 45 -25.70 -5.16 -29.67
N ILE A 46 -24.42 -4.92 -29.42
CA ILE A 46 -23.87 -3.69 -28.84
C ILE A 46 -22.92 -3.09 -29.88
N ASP A 47 -23.26 -1.93 -30.41
CA ASP A 47 -22.46 -1.21 -31.41
C ASP A 47 -21.70 -0.07 -30.73
N LEU A 48 -20.37 -0.02 -30.93
CA LEU A 48 -19.51 1.05 -30.45
C LEU A 48 -19.40 2.14 -31.52
N VAL A 49 -19.95 3.33 -31.24
CA VAL A 49 -20.11 4.42 -32.19
C VAL A 49 -19.36 5.66 -31.71
N CYS A 50 -18.47 6.21 -32.55
CA CYS A 50 -17.76 7.45 -32.21
C CYS A 50 -18.74 8.65 -32.23
N ASP A 51 -18.71 9.45 -31.17
CA ASP A 51 -19.51 10.67 -31.01
C ASP A 51 -18.59 11.79 -30.55
N SER A 52 -18.19 12.67 -31.48
CA SER A 52 -17.25 13.77 -31.23
C SER A 52 -17.82 14.91 -30.39
N ASP A 53 -19.13 14.91 -30.14
CA ASP A 53 -19.79 15.95 -29.35
C ASP A 53 -19.69 15.68 -27.83
N LEU A 54 -19.21 14.50 -27.44
CA LEU A 54 -19.00 14.13 -26.04
C LEU A 54 -17.61 14.55 -25.54
N ASP A 55 -17.54 15.03 -24.31
CA ASP A 55 -16.26 15.36 -23.67
C ASP A 55 -15.42 14.10 -23.43
N GLN A 56 -14.12 14.29 -23.14
CA GLN A 56 -13.21 13.20 -22.82
C GLN A 56 -13.74 12.34 -21.65
N GLU A 57 -13.66 11.01 -21.76
CA GLU A 57 -14.18 10.03 -20.80
C GLU A 57 -15.70 9.98 -20.67
N GLU A 58 -16.44 10.83 -21.38
CA GLU A 58 -17.90 10.78 -21.38
C GLU A 58 -18.42 9.69 -22.32
N TYR A 59 -19.53 9.09 -21.91
CA TYR A 59 -20.25 8.13 -22.74
C TYR A 59 -21.75 8.32 -22.64
N ARG A 60 -22.44 7.85 -23.69
CA ARG A 60 -23.89 7.76 -23.75
C ARG A 60 -24.29 6.39 -24.29
N ILE A 61 -25.19 5.70 -23.59
CA ILE A 61 -25.79 4.45 -24.07
C ILE A 61 -27.22 4.75 -24.50
N VAL A 62 -27.55 4.38 -25.74
CA VAL A 62 -28.88 4.51 -26.34
C VAL A 62 -29.30 3.19 -27.01
N PHE A 63 -30.55 3.11 -27.44
CA PHE A 63 -31.08 1.92 -28.11
C PHE A 63 -31.74 2.32 -29.42
N SER A 64 -31.20 1.87 -30.54
CA SER A 64 -31.72 2.16 -31.88
C SER A 64 -32.78 1.14 -32.33
N ALA A 65 -32.78 -0.06 -31.74
CA ALA A 65 -33.78 -1.09 -31.94
C ALA A 65 -33.93 -1.96 -30.66
N PRO A 66 -34.97 -2.80 -30.54
CA PRO A 66 -35.14 -3.69 -29.38
C PRO A 66 -33.98 -4.67 -29.14
N ASP A 67 -33.26 -5.04 -30.19
CA ASP A 67 -32.12 -5.97 -30.20
C ASP A 67 -30.76 -5.27 -30.34
N THR A 68 -30.73 -3.94 -30.40
CA THR A 68 -29.53 -3.15 -30.72
C THR A 68 -29.32 -2.01 -29.72
N MET A 69 -28.24 -2.12 -28.94
CA MET A 69 -27.72 -1.09 -28.05
C MET A 69 -26.56 -0.36 -28.74
N GLU A 70 -26.50 0.96 -28.62
CA GLU A 70 -25.36 1.77 -29.07
C GLU A 70 -24.64 2.38 -27.88
N ILE A 71 -23.33 2.20 -27.80
CA ILE A 71 -22.44 2.92 -26.88
C ILE A 71 -21.76 4.02 -27.69
N ARG A 72 -21.92 5.27 -27.26
CA ARG A 72 -21.35 6.46 -27.88
C ARG A 72 -20.30 7.10 -26.99
N ALA A 73 -19.12 7.41 -27.53
CA ALA A 73 -18.03 8.11 -26.83
C ALA A 73 -17.09 8.80 -27.83
N SER A 74 -16.32 9.79 -27.34
CA SER A 74 -15.33 10.52 -28.15
C SER A 74 -13.90 9.93 -28.05
N ASP A 75 -13.62 9.17 -26.99
CA ASP A 75 -12.30 8.57 -26.76
C ASP A 75 -12.35 7.15 -26.20
N ASP A 76 -11.19 6.48 -26.20
CA ASP A 76 -11.05 5.09 -25.72
C ASP A 76 -11.60 4.89 -24.29
N LEU A 77 -11.35 5.84 -23.38
CA LEU A 77 -11.75 5.71 -21.99
C LEU A 77 -13.26 5.84 -21.81
N GLY A 78 -13.94 6.71 -22.59
CA GLY A 78 -15.40 6.77 -22.61
C GLY A 78 -16.02 5.43 -22.99
N PHE A 79 -15.51 4.77 -24.04
CA PHE A 79 -15.96 3.42 -24.41
C PHE A 79 -15.70 2.38 -23.32
N ILE A 80 -14.49 2.37 -22.75
CA ILE A 80 -14.13 1.44 -21.67
C ILE A 80 -15.05 1.63 -20.47
N TYR A 81 -15.29 2.86 -20.02
CA TYR A 81 -16.15 3.13 -18.88
C TYR A 81 -17.61 2.77 -19.15
N ALA A 82 -18.12 2.91 -20.38
CA ALA A 82 -19.45 2.43 -20.73
C ALA A 82 -19.56 0.90 -20.62
N LEU A 83 -18.56 0.17 -21.13
CA LEU A 83 -18.50 -1.29 -21.05
C LEU A 83 -18.38 -1.76 -19.58
N LEU A 84 -17.55 -1.10 -18.79
CA LEU A 84 -17.41 -1.38 -17.36
C LEU A 84 -18.64 -0.99 -16.55
N PHE A 85 -19.36 0.05 -16.96
CA PHE A 85 -20.67 0.40 -16.41
C PHE A 85 -21.68 -0.72 -16.67
N LEU A 86 -21.73 -1.28 -17.88
CA LEU A 86 -22.61 -2.43 -18.16
C LEU A 86 -22.26 -3.64 -17.27
N SER A 87 -20.97 -3.93 -17.12
CA SER A 87 -20.47 -4.99 -16.24
C SER A 87 -20.87 -4.77 -14.77
N ASN A 88 -20.66 -3.58 -14.24
CA ASN A 88 -20.97 -3.29 -12.84
C ASN A 88 -22.48 -3.18 -12.58
N GLU A 89 -23.20 -2.39 -13.37
CA GLU A 89 -24.60 -2.07 -13.12
C GLU A 89 -25.53 -3.25 -13.44
N PHE A 90 -25.29 -3.98 -14.52
CA PHE A 90 -26.20 -5.05 -14.96
C PHE A 90 -25.67 -6.44 -14.65
N LEU A 91 -24.39 -6.73 -14.95
CA LEU A 91 -23.83 -8.04 -14.64
C LEU A 91 -23.49 -8.21 -13.13
N LYS A 92 -23.50 -7.11 -12.37
CA LYS A 92 -23.17 -7.07 -10.93
C LYS A 92 -21.75 -7.56 -10.62
N ILE A 93 -20.80 -7.31 -11.51
CA ILE A 93 -19.38 -7.60 -11.28
C ILE A 93 -18.70 -6.33 -10.74
N ASN A 94 -18.26 -6.38 -9.47
CA ASN A 94 -17.79 -5.21 -8.74
C ASN A 94 -16.34 -4.84 -9.09
N SER A 95 -15.90 -3.64 -8.70
CA SER A 95 -14.59 -3.11 -9.10
C SER A 95 -13.42 -4.00 -8.66
N PHE A 96 -13.51 -4.56 -7.45
CA PHE A 96 -12.51 -5.46 -6.88
C PHE A 96 -12.93 -6.94 -6.91
N TRP A 97 -13.74 -7.37 -7.89
CA TRP A 97 -14.24 -8.76 -7.95
C TRP A 97 -13.12 -9.81 -7.82
N PHE A 98 -11.97 -9.57 -8.46
CA PHE A 98 -10.80 -10.47 -8.40
C PHE A 98 -10.15 -10.45 -7.02
N TRP A 99 -9.96 -9.26 -6.46
CA TRP A 99 -9.23 -9.04 -5.20
C TRP A 99 -10.02 -9.42 -3.95
N MET A 100 -11.34 -9.54 -4.07
CA MET A 100 -12.28 -9.91 -3.01
C MET A 100 -12.96 -11.26 -3.27
N ASP A 101 -12.43 -12.07 -4.21
CA ASP A 101 -12.95 -13.38 -4.60
C ASP A 101 -14.49 -13.42 -4.81
N GLN A 102 -15.01 -12.39 -5.49
CA GLN A 102 -16.45 -12.26 -5.71
C GLN A 102 -16.98 -13.41 -6.58
N GLU A 103 -17.93 -14.16 -6.05
CA GLU A 103 -18.73 -15.11 -6.82
C GLU A 103 -19.83 -14.41 -7.62
N THR A 104 -20.13 -14.95 -8.79
CA THR A 104 -21.17 -14.43 -9.68
C THR A 104 -22.20 -15.52 -9.94
N GLU A 105 -23.47 -15.25 -9.62
CA GLU A 105 -24.58 -16.14 -9.96
C GLU A 105 -24.81 -16.16 -11.47
N SER A 106 -24.91 -17.36 -12.06
CA SER A 106 -25.22 -17.54 -13.47
C SER A 106 -26.72 -17.43 -13.77
N VAL A 107 -27.08 -16.67 -14.80
CA VAL A 107 -28.46 -16.49 -15.29
C VAL A 107 -28.52 -16.70 -16.80
N ASP A 108 -29.71 -16.80 -17.41
CA ASP A 108 -29.81 -16.95 -18.87
C ASP A 108 -29.72 -15.60 -19.61
N TYR A 109 -30.33 -14.56 -19.04
CA TYR A 109 -30.32 -13.20 -19.56
C TYR A 109 -30.55 -12.17 -18.45
N ILE A 110 -30.27 -10.91 -18.74
CA ILE A 110 -30.58 -9.74 -17.91
C ILE A 110 -31.40 -8.76 -18.74
N GLU A 111 -32.47 -8.24 -18.14
CA GLU A 111 -33.28 -7.19 -18.73
C GLU A 111 -32.68 -5.81 -18.42
N ILE A 112 -32.34 -5.07 -19.48
CA ILE A 112 -31.85 -3.69 -19.38
C ILE A 112 -32.97 -2.75 -19.85
N PRO A 113 -33.48 -1.85 -18.99
CA PRO A 113 -34.47 -0.87 -19.39
C PRO A 113 -33.99 -0.02 -20.56
N MET A 114 -34.76 0.05 -21.65
CA MET A 114 -34.40 0.87 -22.81
C MET A 114 -34.63 2.35 -22.52
N ARG A 115 -33.65 2.99 -21.90
CA ARG A 115 -33.55 4.43 -21.65
C ARG A 115 -32.15 4.93 -21.98
N THR A 116 -31.97 6.23 -22.09
CA THR A 116 -30.63 6.80 -22.22
C THR A 116 -29.87 6.70 -20.89
N TYR A 117 -28.64 6.19 -20.94
CA TYR A 117 -27.70 6.22 -19.81
C TYR A 117 -26.53 7.14 -20.18
N THR A 118 -26.09 7.99 -19.25
CA THR A 118 -24.98 8.91 -19.47
C THR A 118 -23.99 8.83 -18.30
N SER A 119 -22.71 8.97 -18.61
CA SER A 119 -21.66 9.14 -17.59
C SER A 119 -21.88 10.40 -16.76
N SER A 120 -21.34 10.42 -15.54
CA SER A 120 -21.21 11.63 -14.73
C SER A 120 -19.78 12.17 -14.79
N LYS A 121 -19.65 13.49 -14.74
CA LYS A 121 -18.36 14.15 -14.60
C LYS A 121 -17.73 13.80 -13.25
N LYS A 122 -16.44 13.48 -13.26
CA LYS A 122 -15.65 13.12 -12.07
C LYS A 122 -15.08 14.37 -11.39
N ALA A 123 -14.85 14.31 -10.08
CA ALA A 123 -14.35 15.45 -9.30
C ALA A 123 -12.88 15.78 -9.60
N VAL A 124 -12.09 14.75 -9.95
CA VAL A 124 -10.66 14.88 -10.26
C VAL A 124 -10.38 14.46 -11.69
N LYS A 125 -9.64 15.29 -12.44
CA LYS A 125 -9.32 15.06 -13.86
C LYS A 125 -8.41 13.84 -14.05
N TYR A 126 -7.19 13.85 -13.51
CA TYR A 126 -6.28 12.70 -13.53
C TYR A 126 -6.32 12.00 -12.18
N ARG A 127 -6.75 10.74 -12.14
CA ARG A 127 -7.01 10.02 -10.89
C ARG A 127 -6.59 8.56 -11.01
N GLY A 128 -5.86 8.06 -10.02
CA GLY A 128 -5.60 6.64 -9.94
C GLY A 128 -4.49 6.27 -8.97
N TRP A 129 -3.70 5.27 -9.32
CA TRP A 129 -2.88 4.54 -8.36
C TRP A 129 -1.40 4.57 -8.67
N PHE A 130 -0.61 4.67 -7.62
CA PHE A 130 0.79 4.29 -7.63
C PHE A 130 0.91 2.90 -7.01
N ILE A 131 1.19 1.92 -7.86
CA ILE A 131 1.54 0.56 -7.43
C ILE A 131 3.01 0.64 -7.00
N ASN A 132 3.25 0.88 -5.71
CA ASN A 132 4.57 1.05 -5.10
C ASN A 132 4.85 -0.07 -4.09
N ASP A 133 6.09 -0.18 -3.60
CA ASP A 133 6.43 -1.16 -2.57
C ASP A 133 5.87 -2.56 -2.95
N GLU A 134 5.89 -2.84 -4.26
CA GLU A 134 5.08 -3.86 -4.94
C GLU A 134 5.67 -5.27 -4.79
N VAL A 135 6.36 -5.46 -3.68
CA VAL A 135 7.21 -6.61 -3.37
C VAL A 135 6.42 -7.92 -3.28
N LEU A 136 5.10 -7.86 -3.07
CA LEU A 136 4.22 -9.05 -3.04
C LEU A 136 3.72 -9.39 -4.44
N ILE A 137 3.20 -8.41 -5.18
CA ILE A 137 2.75 -8.60 -6.56
C ILE A 137 3.91 -9.06 -7.45
N ASP A 138 5.04 -8.35 -7.39
CA ASP A 138 6.19 -8.64 -8.28
C ASP A 138 6.77 -10.01 -7.97
N TYR A 139 6.94 -10.35 -6.68
CA TYR A 139 7.38 -11.68 -6.26
C TYR A 139 6.43 -12.78 -6.73
N MET A 140 5.12 -12.59 -6.60
CA MET A 140 4.12 -13.56 -7.07
C MET A 140 4.15 -13.73 -8.59
N CYS A 141 4.32 -12.63 -9.34
CA CYS A 141 4.45 -12.68 -10.78
C CYS A 141 5.71 -13.42 -11.23
N GLU A 142 6.85 -13.19 -10.57
CA GLU A 142 8.10 -13.91 -10.83
C GLU A 142 7.96 -15.40 -10.50
N LYS A 143 7.44 -15.72 -9.31
CA LYS A 143 7.26 -17.10 -8.83
C LYS A 143 6.33 -17.90 -9.74
N ASN A 144 5.22 -17.31 -10.15
CA ASN A 144 4.20 -17.99 -10.96
C ASN A 144 4.43 -17.84 -12.47
N GLN A 145 5.47 -17.10 -12.89
CA GLN A 145 5.74 -16.77 -14.29
C GLN A 145 4.50 -16.21 -15.02
N SER A 146 3.70 -15.40 -14.33
CA SER A 146 2.42 -14.88 -14.80
C SER A 146 2.29 -13.40 -14.45
N LEU A 147 1.76 -12.60 -15.38
CA LEU A 147 1.51 -11.17 -15.18
C LEU A 147 0.05 -10.86 -14.78
N GLU A 148 -0.74 -11.89 -14.46
CA GLU A 148 -2.17 -11.77 -14.17
C GLU A 148 -2.47 -10.76 -13.05
N LEU A 149 -1.64 -10.69 -11.99
CA LEU A 149 -1.85 -9.72 -10.91
C LEU A 149 -1.70 -8.27 -11.38
N TRP A 150 -0.78 -7.98 -12.30
CA TRP A 150 -0.66 -6.66 -12.92
C TRP A 150 -1.86 -6.35 -13.83
N ASP A 151 -2.32 -7.34 -14.60
CA ASP A 151 -3.53 -7.20 -15.42
C ASP A 151 -4.75 -6.88 -14.56
N MET A 152 -4.94 -7.61 -13.46
CA MET A 152 -6.05 -7.41 -12.53
C MET A 152 -5.91 -6.12 -11.71
N ALA A 153 -4.70 -5.62 -11.48
CA ALA A 153 -4.48 -4.30 -10.87
C ALA A 153 -4.94 -3.17 -11.79
N PHE A 154 -4.54 -3.20 -13.07
CA PHE A 154 -4.95 -2.20 -14.07
C PHE A 154 -6.46 -2.26 -14.35
N GLU A 155 -7.03 -3.46 -14.44
CA GLU A 155 -8.47 -3.62 -14.60
C GLU A 155 -9.24 -3.08 -13.38
N ALA A 156 -8.81 -3.41 -12.15
CA ALA A 156 -9.46 -2.90 -10.94
C ALA A 156 -9.43 -1.36 -10.89
N LEU A 157 -8.31 -0.74 -11.28
CA LEU A 157 -8.20 0.71 -11.39
C LEU A 157 -9.22 1.29 -12.39
N LEU A 158 -9.33 0.72 -13.59
CA LEU A 158 -10.31 1.15 -14.59
C LEU A 158 -11.75 0.97 -14.08
N ARG A 159 -12.05 -0.14 -13.40
CA ARG A 159 -13.38 -0.38 -12.77
C ARG A 159 -13.67 0.56 -11.61
N CYS A 160 -12.65 1.16 -11.00
CA CYS A 160 -12.81 2.22 -10.02
C CYS A 160 -13.02 3.60 -10.66
N GLY A 161 -13.13 3.65 -12.00
CA GLY A 161 -13.19 4.88 -12.77
C GLY A 161 -11.86 5.64 -12.79
N GLY A 162 -10.75 5.00 -12.41
CA GLY A 162 -9.41 5.57 -12.50
C GLY A 162 -8.91 5.62 -13.94
N ASN A 163 -8.07 6.61 -14.25
CA ASN A 163 -7.52 6.83 -15.60
C ASN A 163 -6.01 6.96 -15.64
N MET A 164 -5.30 6.94 -14.51
CA MET A 164 -3.87 7.22 -14.44
C MET A 164 -3.14 6.26 -13.50
N VAL A 165 -1.93 5.84 -13.86
CA VAL A 165 -1.14 4.90 -13.06
C VAL A 165 0.35 5.25 -13.06
N ILE A 166 1.01 5.01 -11.93
CA ILE A 166 2.46 4.77 -11.86
C ILE A 166 2.63 3.25 -11.72
N PRO A 167 3.02 2.54 -12.80
CA PRO A 167 2.91 1.08 -12.86
C PRO A 167 4.16 0.39 -12.29
N GLY A 168 4.42 0.56 -11.01
CA GLY A 168 5.64 0.07 -10.35
C GLY A 168 6.69 1.15 -10.19
N THR A 169 7.77 0.79 -9.49
CA THR A 169 8.90 1.68 -9.22
C THR A 169 10.13 1.25 -10.02
N ASP A 170 10.88 2.22 -10.52
CA ASP A 170 12.18 2.05 -11.17
C ASP A 170 12.15 1.06 -12.36
N ARG A 171 12.64 -0.18 -12.23
CA ARG A 171 12.60 -1.16 -13.33
C ARG A 171 11.18 -1.54 -13.70
N ASN A 172 10.30 -1.68 -12.70
CA ASN A 172 8.92 -2.09 -12.93
C ASN A 172 8.13 -0.99 -13.62
N SER A 173 8.36 0.28 -13.26
CA SER A 173 7.73 1.43 -13.91
C SER A 173 7.94 1.39 -15.43
N ARG A 174 9.18 1.15 -15.89
CA ARG A 174 9.51 0.99 -17.32
C ARG A 174 8.97 -0.30 -17.92
N LYS A 175 9.11 -1.44 -17.22
CA LYS A 175 8.65 -2.77 -17.68
C LYS A 175 7.14 -2.81 -17.95
N PHE A 176 6.34 -2.17 -17.11
CA PHE A 176 4.88 -2.27 -17.17
C PHE A 176 4.18 -1.06 -17.81
N ARG A 177 4.89 0.03 -18.13
CA ARG A 177 4.28 1.23 -18.72
C ARG A 177 3.48 0.97 -19.99
N GLN A 178 4.02 0.17 -20.93
CA GLN A 178 3.32 -0.08 -22.20
C GLN A 178 2.10 -0.97 -21.98
N LYS A 179 2.20 -1.92 -21.04
CA LYS A 179 1.07 -2.78 -20.67
C LYS A 179 -0.07 -1.95 -20.07
N ALA A 180 0.24 -1.00 -19.18
CA ALA A 180 -0.72 -0.05 -18.65
C ALA A 180 -1.31 0.87 -19.75
N ALA A 181 -0.48 1.40 -20.65
CA ALA A 181 -0.96 2.22 -21.77
C ALA A 181 -1.89 1.44 -22.71
N ASP A 182 -1.59 0.16 -22.96
CA ASP A 182 -2.41 -0.73 -23.78
C ASP A 182 -3.80 -0.98 -23.16
N THR A 183 -4.01 -0.77 -21.85
CA THR A 183 -5.35 -0.81 -21.22
C THR A 183 -6.13 0.51 -21.34
N GLY A 184 -5.46 1.60 -21.77
CA GLY A 184 -6.04 2.93 -21.90
C GLY A 184 -5.66 3.91 -20.78
N LEU A 185 -4.93 3.45 -19.76
CA LEU A 185 -4.48 4.28 -18.65
C LEU A 185 -3.42 5.30 -19.10
N TRP A 186 -3.52 6.51 -18.57
CA TRP A 186 -2.47 7.52 -18.60
C TRP A 186 -1.30 7.06 -17.73
N ILE A 187 -0.08 7.23 -18.24
CA ILE A 187 1.14 6.96 -17.48
C ILE A 187 1.62 8.22 -16.78
N THR A 188 2.06 8.10 -15.54
CA THR A 188 2.88 9.12 -14.88
C THR A 188 4.02 8.44 -14.13
N HIS A 189 4.81 9.20 -13.36
CA HIS A 189 6.08 8.73 -12.85
C HIS A 189 6.25 9.01 -11.37
N HIS A 190 6.98 8.13 -10.72
CA HIS A 190 7.48 8.34 -9.38
C HIS A 190 8.29 9.65 -9.29
N HIS A 191 8.24 10.34 -8.16
CA HIS A 191 8.86 11.67 -8.01
C HIS A 191 10.40 11.64 -8.14
N ALA A 192 11.03 10.48 -7.94
CA ALA A 192 12.47 10.29 -8.18
C ALA A 192 12.81 9.93 -9.64
N GLU A 193 11.82 9.68 -10.50
CA GLU A 193 11.99 9.25 -11.90
C GLU A 193 11.42 10.30 -12.87
N PRO A 194 12.00 11.53 -12.91
CA PRO A 194 11.50 12.58 -13.80
C PRO A 194 11.54 12.10 -15.25
N LEU A 195 10.48 12.42 -16.00
CA LEU A 195 10.23 12.02 -17.39
C LEU A 195 10.17 10.50 -17.62
N GLY A 196 10.14 9.69 -16.55
CA GLY A 196 10.26 8.24 -16.66
C GLY A 196 11.59 7.79 -17.24
N ALA A 197 12.62 8.63 -17.09
CA ALA A 197 13.98 8.36 -17.52
C ALA A 197 14.63 7.30 -16.62
N GLU A 198 15.57 6.55 -17.20
CA GLU A 198 16.38 5.60 -16.43
C GLU A 198 17.28 6.34 -15.43
N MET A 199 17.41 5.81 -14.22
CA MET A 199 18.30 6.35 -13.19
C MET A 199 19.73 6.45 -13.72
N PHE A 200 20.39 7.59 -13.50
CA PHE A 200 21.73 7.87 -13.99
C PHE A 200 22.75 6.83 -13.49
N THR A 201 22.72 6.50 -12.19
CA THR A 201 23.63 5.50 -11.59
C THR A 201 23.40 4.10 -12.13
N ARG A 202 22.24 3.82 -12.71
CA ARG A 202 21.95 2.54 -13.34
C ARG A 202 22.50 2.46 -14.76
N LYS A 203 22.27 3.50 -15.56
CA LYS A 203 22.80 3.60 -16.92
C LYS A 203 24.32 3.73 -16.92
N TYR A 204 24.86 4.47 -15.95
CA TYR A 204 26.28 4.81 -15.84
C TYR A 204 26.85 4.46 -14.45
N PRO A 205 26.97 3.17 -14.10
CA PRO A 205 27.33 2.74 -12.74
C PRO A 205 28.74 3.10 -12.27
N HIS A 206 29.58 3.57 -13.19
CA HIS A 206 30.96 3.96 -12.92
C HIS A 206 31.17 5.48 -12.97
N LEU A 207 30.11 6.25 -13.18
CA LEU A 207 30.14 7.71 -13.18
C LEU A 207 29.41 8.26 -11.96
N GLU A 208 29.90 9.39 -11.46
CA GLU A 208 29.21 10.15 -10.41
C GLU A 208 27.97 10.82 -11.02
N ALA A 209 26.82 10.68 -10.37
CA ALA A 209 25.56 11.29 -10.81
C ALA A 209 25.51 12.80 -10.52
N SER A 210 26.33 13.56 -11.24
CA SER A 210 26.41 15.02 -11.11
C SER A 210 25.98 15.70 -12.40
N TYR A 211 24.85 16.42 -12.36
CA TYR A 211 24.38 17.21 -13.51
C TYR A 211 25.41 18.25 -13.95
N LYS A 212 26.17 18.81 -13.00
CA LYS A 212 27.25 19.76 -13.28
C LYS A 212 28.37 19.14 -14.12
N LYS A 213 28.71 17.86 -13.88
CA LYS A 213 29.78 17.15 -14.60
C LYS A 213 29.31 16.53 -15.91
N HIS A 214 28.05 16.08 -15.95
CA HIS A 214 27.53 15.27 -17.05
C HIS A 214 26.16 15.76 -17.57
N PRO A 215 25.96 17.06 -17.87
CA PRO A 215 24.65 17.59 -18.25
C PRO A 215 24.09 16.91 -19.51
N GLU A 216 24.95 16.67 -20.51
CA GLU A 216 24.60 16.01 -21.77
C GLU A 216 24.07 14.58 -21.57
N LEU A 217 24.62 13.84 -20.59
CA LEU A 217 24.18 12.48 -20.30
C LEU A 217 22.81 12.45 -19.60
N PHE A 218 22.52 13.45 -18.75
CA PHE A 218 21.18 13.61 -18.18
C PHE A 218 20.16 14.00 -19.26
N HIS A 219 20.52 14.90 -20.17
CA HIS A 219 19.63 15.29 -21.28
C HIS A 219 19.33 14.10 -22.19
N ALA A 220 20.33 13.29 -22.52
CA ALA A 220 20.13 12.08 -23.30
C ALA A 220 19.17 11.08 -22.63
N LEU A 221 19.28 10.89 -21.30
CA LEU A 221 18.35 10.05 -20.54
C LEU A 221 16.91 10.60 -20.55
N TRP A 222 16.76 11.92 -20.43
CA TRP A 222 15.46 12.58 -20.51
C TRP A 222 14.83 12.46 -21.89
N GLU A 223 15.60 12.67 -22.96
CA GLU A 223 15.13 12.51 -24.34
C GLU A 223 14.77 11.05 -24.64
N GLU A 224 15.54 10.08 -24.16
CA GLU A 224 15.23 8.64 -24.25
C GLU A 224 13.88 8.35 -23.56
N GLY A 225 13.69 8.82 -22.32
CA GLY A 225 12.44 8.64 -21.57
C GLY A 225 11.21 9.28 -22.22
N ILE A 226 11.37 10.43 -22.87
CA ILE A 226 10.30 11.08 -23.67
C ILE A 226 10.03 10.28 -24.94
N ALA A 227 11.07 9.87 -25.67
CA ALA A 227 10.95 9.14 -26.93
C ALA A 227 10.22 7.80 -26.77
N GLU A 228 10.45 7.09 -25.65
CA GLU A 228 9.75 5.85 -25.29
C GLU A 228 8.23 6.04 -25.08
N GLN A 229 7.79 7.26 -24.79
CA GLN A 229 6.44 7.53 -24.29
C GLN A 229 5.61 8.49 -25.14
N LYS A 230 6.22 9.21 -26.07
CA LYS A 230 5.57 10.28 -26.85
C LYS A 230 4.27 9.87 -27.58
N ASN A 231 4.08 8.58 -27.82
CA ASN A 231 2.87 8.04 -28.48
C ASN A 231 1.80 7.53 -27.49
N ASN A 232 2.11 7.53 -26.19
CA ASN A 232 1.21 7.08 -25.13
C ASN A 232 0.61 8.29 -24.41
N LYS A 233 -0.61 8.14 -23.89
CA LYS A 233 -1.22 9.13 -22.99
C LYS A 233 -0.36 9.22 -21.72
N THR A 234 0.37 10.32 -21.53
CA THR A 234 1.28 10.45 -20.39
C THR A 234 1.27 11.85 -19.77
N VAL A 235 1.26 11.88 -18.44
CA VAL A 235 1.49 13.06 -17.61
C VAL A 235 2.96 13.07 -17.22
N PHE A 236 3.76 13.90 -17.88
CA PHE A 236 5.19 13.97 -17.69
C PHE A 236 5.53 14.63 -16.35
N ASN A 237 6.09 13.84 -15.42
CA ASN A 237 6.60 14.36 -14.16
C ASN A 237 7.95 15.03 -14.41
N LEU A 238 8.11 16.26 -13.92
CA LEU A 238 9.29 17.08 -14.03
C LEU A 238 9.91 17.25 -12.65
N GLY A 239 11.23 17.30 -12.59
CA GLY A 239 11.94 17.48 -11.34
C GLY A 239 13.40 17.09 -11.41
N PHE A 240 14.09 17.31 -10.30
CA PHE A 240 15.47 16.88 -10.13
C PHE A 240 15.74 16.60 -8.66
N ARG A 241 16.16 15.37 -8.36
CA ARG A 241 16.50 14.88 -7.02
C ARG A 241 17.76 14.01 -7.09
N GLY A 242 18.22 13.50 -5.95
CA GLY A 242 19.27 12.50 -5.90
C GLY A 242 18.89 11.20 -6.60
N GLN A 243 19.79 10.24 -6.64
CA GLN A 243 19.56 8.94 -7.28
C GLN A 243 18.76 8.02 -6.34
N GLY A 244 17.49 8.37 -6.14
CA GLY A 244 16.58 7.73 -5.18
C GLY A 244 15.76 8.76 -4.41
N ASP A 245 15.27 8.36 -3.23
CA ASP A 245 14.40 9.21 -2.42
C ASP A 245 15.17 10.12 -1.42
N TYR A 246 16.15 10.88 -1.94
CA TYR A 246 16.95 11.83 -1.15
C TYR A 246 17.39 13.04 -2.01
N PRO A 247 17.76 14.18 -1.38
CA PRO A 247 18.18 15.37 -2.11
C PRO A 247 19.51 15.21 -2.85
N PHE A 248 19.62 15.79 -4.05
CA PHE A 248 20.86 15.74 -4.84
C PHE A 248 22.05 16.44 -4.15
N TRP A 249 21.80 17.43 -3.29
CA TRP A 249 22.85 18.12 -2.54
C TRP A 249 23.39 17.34 -1.34
N ALA A 250 22.81 16.17 -1.01
CA ALA A 250 23.44 15.25 -0.06
C ALA A 250 24.80 14.75 -0.58
N GLU A 251 24.97 14.72 -1.91
CA GLU A 251 26.20 14.26 -2.58
C GLU A 251 26.94 15.38 -3.32
N ASP A 252 26.34 16.58 -3.44
CA ASP A 252 26.97 17.74 -4.08
C ASP A 252 27.05 18.95 -3.12
N PRO A 253 28.19 19.15 -2.44
CA PRO A 253 28.37 20.21 -1.45
C PRO A 253 28.38 21.62 -2.06
N ALA A 254 28.41 21.78 -3.40
CA ALA A 254 28.34 23.10 -4.03
C ALA A 254 26.96 23.77 -3.84
N TYR A 255 25.92 22.96 -3.57
CA TYR A 255 24.54 23.40 -3.33
C TYR A 255 24.25 23.52 -1.83
N ASP A 256 25.07 24.33 -1.16
CA ASP A 256 25.09 24.60 0.28
C ASP A 256 23.96 25.51 0.80
N THR A 257 23.22 26.18 -0.08
CA THR A 257 22.18 27.16 0.28
C THR A 257 20.84 26.83 -0.38
N PRO A 258 19.69 27.11 0.29
CA PRO A 258 18.36 26.94 -0.29
C PRO A 258 18.18 27.62 -1.65
N GLN A 259 18.77 28.81 -1.83
CA GLN A 259 18.71 29.58 -3.08
C GLN A 259 19.40 28.84 -4.24
N LYS A 260 20.60 28.29 -4.02
CA LYS A 260 21.30 27.51 -5.06
C LYS A 260 20.55 26.24 -5.41
N ARG A 261 20.00 25.54 -4.41
CA ARG A 261 19.21 24.31 -4.60
C ARG A 261 17.96 24.58 -5.42
N GLY A 262 17.18 25.57 -5.01
CA GLY A 262 15.95 25.96 -5.70
C GLY A 262 16.20 26.50 -7.11
N ALA A 263 17.28 27.26 -7.32
CA ALA A 263 17.66 27.77 -8.64
C ALA A 263 17.93 26.63 -9.63
N LEU A 264 18.72 25.62 -9.25
CA LEU A 264 18.96 24.46 -10.12
C LEU A 264 17.68 23.71 -10.42
N ILE A 265 16.88 23.38 -9.39
CA ILE A 265 15.62 22.64 -9.59
C ILE A 265 14.71 23.40 -10.58
N SER A 266 14.58 24.72 -10.42
CA SER A 266 13.77 25.57 -11.29
C SER A 266 14.30 25.57 -12.73
N GLU A 267 15.61 25.69 -12.91
CA GLU A 267 16.25 25.64 -14.23
C GLU A 267 15.99 24.29 -14.93
N LEU A 268 16.22 23.18 -14.23
CA LEU A 268 16.08 21.84 -14.81
C LEU A 268 14.63 21.49 -15.12
N ILE A 269 13.67 21.88 -14.28
CA ILE A 269 12.24 21.71 -14.59
C ILE A 269 11.87 22.46 -15.87
N ASN A 270 12.38 23.68 -16.08
CA ASN A 270 12.10 24.44 -17.30
C ASN A 270 12.77 23.81 -18.54
N ILE A 271 14.00 23.30 -18.41
CA ILE A 271 14.67 22.56 -19.49
C ILE A 271 13.84 21.33 -19.87
N GLN A 272 13.43 20.53 -18.89
CA GLN A 272 12.61 19.33 -19.11
C GLN A 272 11.26 19.68 -19.73
N TYR A 273 10.57 20.73 -19.25
CA TYR A 273 9.31 21.20 -19.83
C TYR A 273 9.46 21.55 -21.31
N ASN A 274 10.51 22.32 -21.66
CA ASN A 274 10.81 22.68 -23.04
C ASN A 274 11.19 21.46 -23.90
N LEU A 275 11.91 20.48 -23.33
CA LEU A 275 12.23 19.23 -24.03
C LEU A 275 10.97 18.46 -24.37
N VAL A 276 10.04 18.27 -23.41
CA VAL A 276 8.77 17.59 -23.67
C VAL A 276 8.00 18.28 -24.80
N GLY A 277 7.90 19.61 -24.77
CA GLY A 277 7.22 20.41 -25.80
C GLY A 277 7.83 20.34 -27.20
N LYS A 278 9.07 19.84 -27.37
CA LYS A 278 9.65 19.58 -28.69
C LYS A 278 9.15 18.28 -29.32
N TYR A 279 8.73 17.31 -28.51
CA TYR A 279 8.41 15.95 -28.97
C TYR A 279 6.95 15.57 -28.81
N VAL A 280 6.20 16.27 -27.96
CA VAL A 280 4.81 15.96 -27.60
C VAL A 280 3.95 17.20 -27.79
N ASP A 281 2.91 17.09 -28.60
CA ASP A 281 1.92 18.15 -28.79
C ASP A 281 1.04 18.29 -27.55
N ASN A 282 0.79 19.53 -27.10
CA ASN A 282 -0.02 19.86 -25.93
C ASN A 282 0.33 19.04 -24.67
N PRO A 283 1.60 19.08 -24.21
CA PRO A 283 2.05 18.20 -23.15
C PRO A 283 1.40 18.52 -21.81
N VAL A 284 1.06 17.47 -21.07
CA VAL A 284 0.59 17.59 -19.68
C VAL A 284 1.77 17.30 -18.78
N CYS A 285 2.20 18.30 -18.02
CA CYS A 285 3.32 18.19 -17.10
C CYS A 285 2.90 18.40 -15.65
N CYS A 286 3.52 17.66 -14.74
CA CYS A 286 3.38 17.84 -13.30
C CYS A 286 4.76 17.94 -12.64
N THR A 287 4.81 18.43 -11.40
CA THR A 287 6.01 18.34 -10.55
C THR A 287 5.61 18.04 -9.13
N ASN A 288 6.36 17.15 -8.49
CA ASN A 288 6.12 16.72 -7.13
C ASN A 288 6.79 17.67 -6.13
N LEU A 289 5.97 18.38 -5.36
CA LEU A 289 6.37 19.10 -4.16
C LEU A 289 6.41 18.10 -3.00
N TYR A 290 7.39 17.20 -3.03
CA TYR A 290 7.57 16.12 -2.07
C TYR A 290 8.83 16.32 -1.22
N GLY A 291 8.72 16.06 0.07
CA GLY A 291 9.82 16.18 1.03
C GLY A 291 10.48 17.56 0.98
N GLU A 292 11.79 17.59 0.77
CA GLU A 292 12.62 18.79 0.77
C GLU A 292 12.25 19.80 -0.34
N VAL A 293 11.68 19.32 -1.45
CA VAL A 293 11.31 20.18 -2.59
C VAL A 293 10.14 21.09 -2.22
N MET A 294 9.19 20.57 -1.42
CA MET A 294 8.05 21.34 -0.94
C MET A 294 8.49 22.50 -0.05
N GLU A 295 9.46 22.28 0.82
CA GLU A 295 10.00 23.32 1.72
C GLU A 295 10.66 24.44 0.92
N LEU A 296 11.55 24.11 -0.03
CA LEU A 296 12.18 25.09 -0.92
C LEU A 296 11.15 25.89 -1.73
N TYR A 297 10.07 25.25 -2.18
CA TYR A 297 8.98 25.95 -2.88
C TYR A 297 8.22 26.90 -1.95
N ASN A 298 7.86 26.46 -0.74
CA ASN A 298 7.18 27.29 0.25
C ASN A 298 8.02 28.50 0.71
N GLU A 299 9.34 28.35 0.73
CA GLU A 299 10.30 29.44 1.01
C GLU A 299 10.51 30.40 -0.17
N GLY A 300 9.94 30.09 -1.35
CA GLY A 300 10.05 30.92 -2.55
C GLY A 300 11.35 30.74 -3.32
N HIS A 301 12.09 29.65 -3.09
CA HIS A 301 13.34 29.34 -3.80
C HIS A 301 13.13 28.59 -5.12
N ILE A 302 11.96 27.99 -5.33
CA ILE A 302 11.60 27.29 -6.57
C ILE A 302 10.58 28.12 -7.36
N GLN A 303 10.88 28.37 -8.64
CA GLN A 303 9.98 29.00 -9.59
C GLN A 303 9.46 27.96 -10.57
N LEU A 304 8.14 27.85 -10.69
CA LEU A 304 7.47 26.86 -11.55
C LEU A 304 6.60 27.57 -12.58
N ASN A 305 6.58 27.04 -13.80
CA ASN A 305 5.63 27.47 -14.82
C ASN A 305 4.18 27.28 -14.30
N PRO A 306 3.28 28.28 -14.43
CA PRO A 306 1.88 28.18 -14.06
C PRO A 306 1.14 26.96 -14.63
N ASP A 307 1.50 26.51 -15.85
CA ASP A 307 0.83 25.42 -16.57
C ASP A 307 1.17 24.02 -16.04
N ILE A 308 2.25 23.90 -15.27
CA ILE A 308 2.67 22.66 -14.61
C ILE A 308 1.75 22.40 -13.41
N ILE A 309 1.21 21.18 -13.30
CA ILE A 309 0.41 20.75 -12.15
C ILE A 309 1.35 20.57 -10.94
N LYS A 310 1.09 21.28 -9.83
CA LYS A 310 1.85 21.14 -8.58
C LYS A 310 1.25 20.01 -7.74
N ILE A 311 2.00 18.94 -7.51
CA ILE A 311 1.54 17.77 -6.74
C ILE A 311 2.03 17.92 -5.30
N TRP A 312 1.10 18.09 -4.38
CA TRP A 312 1.35 18.11 -2.94
C TRP A 312 1.28 16.69 -2.38
N ALA A 313 1.89 16.41 -1.23
CA ALA A 313 1.81 15.09 -0.63
C ALA A 313 1.36 15.16 0.82
N ASP A 314 0.73 14.08 1.26
CA ASP A 314 0.54 13.83 2.68
C ASP A 314 1.88 13.46 3.36
N ASN A 315 1.82 13.22 4.67
CA ASN A 315 2.96 12.79 5.46
C ASN A 315 3.22 11.26 5.40
N GLY A 316 2.53 10.53 4.52
CA GLY A 316 2.51 9.07 4.48
C GLY A 316 1.47 8.40 5.37
N TYR A 317 0.84 9.16 6.28
CA TYR A 317 -0.22 8.69 7.18
C TYR A 317 -1.59 9.30 6.81
N GLY A 318 -1.70 9.97 5.65
CA GLY A 318 -2.94 10.61 5.19
C GLY A 318 -3.11 12.08 5.60
N LYS A 319 -2.28 12.64 6.49
CA LYS A 319 -2.37 14.07 6.83
C LYS A 319 -1.65 14.92 5.79
N MET A 320 -2.30 15.97 5.28
CA MET A 320 -1.72 16.92 4.31
C MET A 320 -0.70 17.89 4.94
N VAL A 321 0.40 17.35 5.46
CA VAL A 321 1.55 18.06 6.02
C VAL A 321 2.87 17.40 5.60
N SER A 322 3.99 18.09 5.76
CA SER A 322 5.33 17.55 5.48
C SER A 322 5.56 16.21 6.18
N ARG A 323 6.14 15.23 5.47
CA ARG A 323 6.58 13.97 6.07
C ARG A 323 7.63 14.16 7.15
N ARG A 324 7.68 13.23 8.09
CA ARG A 324 8.78 13.13 9.05
C ARG A 324 10.08 12.77 8.32
N GLN A 325 11.18 13.40 8.73
CA GLN A 325 12.53 13.09 8.25
C GLN A 325 13.40 12.76 9.45
N GLU A 326 13.74 11.48 9.60
CA GLU A 326 14.47 10.96 10.76
C GLU A 326 13.75 11.32 12.07
N VAL A 327 14.41 12.10 12.95
CA VAL A 327 13.84 12.59 14.22
C VAL A 327 13.01 13.86 14.07
N THR A 328 13.07 14.51 12.90
CA THR A 328 12.42 15.81 12.65
C THR A 328 11.00 15.63 12.10
N ASN A 329 10.01 16.23 12.75
CA ASN A 329 8.60 16.21 12.33
C ASN A 329 7.98 17.62 12.37
N LEU A 330 8.32 18.46 11.39
CA LEU A 330 7.92 19.88 11.37
C LEU A 330 6.43 20.12 11.08
N ARG A 331 5.76 19.15 10.43
CA ARG A 331 4.34 19.20 10.05
C ARG A 331 3.95 20.48 9.29
N VAL A 332 4.79 20.93 8.38
CA VAL A 332 4.54 22.10 7.53
C VAL A 332 3.32 21.80 6.64
N PRO A 333 2.29 22.67 6.56
CA PRO A 333 1.12 22.43 5.72
C PRO A 333 1.48 22.18 4.24
N ALA A 334 0.98 21.08 3.69
CA ALA A 334 1.26 20.62 2.33
C ALA A 334 0.02 20.77 1.43
N LEU A 335 -0.52 21.99 1.37
CA LEU A 335 -1.69 22.32 0.54
C LEU A 335 -1.49 23.67 -0.15
N PRO A 336 -2.12 23.86 -1.33
CA PRO A 336 -1.96 25.08 -2.09
C PRO A 336 -2.55 26.29 -1.35
N LYS A 337 -1.79 27.39 -1.35
CA LYS A 337 -2.21 28.71 -0.84
C LYS A 337 -2.71 29.64 -1.95
N SER A 338 -2.41 29.33 -3.20
CA SER A 338 -2.71 30.15 -4.36
C SER A 338 -3.53 29.38 -5.39
N LYS A 339 -4.29 30.10 -6.22
CA LYS A 339 -4.95 29.51 -7.39
C LYS A 339 -3.91 28.95 -8.36
N GLY A 340 -4.28 27.93 -9.12
CA GLY A 340 -3.41 27.27 -10.08
C GLY A 340 -3.83 25.83 -10.29
N ARG A 341 -3.02 25.09 -11.02
CA ARG A 341 -3.22 23.66 -11.26
C ARG A 341 -2.58 22.86 -10.15
N HIS A 342 -3.38 22.11 -9.41
CA HIS A 342 -2.93 21.41 -8.21
C HIS A 342 -3.42 19.97 -8.18
N GLY A 343 -2.57 19.11 -7.62
CA GLY A 343 -2.87 17.73 -7.37
C GLY A 343 -2.31 17.23 -6.04
N ILE A 344 -2.60 15.97 -5.74
CA ILE A 344 -2.14 15.30 -4.52
C ILE A 344 -1.56 13.91 -4.80
N TYR A 345 -0.51 13.58 -4.05
CA TYR A 345 0.00 12.25 -3.83
C TYR A 345 -0.39 11.82 -2.41
N TYR A 346 -1.26 10.83 -2.31
CA TYR A 346 -1.86 10.39 -1.05
C TYR A 346 -1.49 8.94 -0.74
N HIS A 347 -1.38 8.56 0.52
CA HIS A 347 -1.00 7.20 0.92
C HIS A 347 -2.15 6.46 1.61
N VAL A 348 -2.47 5.27 1.10
CA VAL A 348 -3.21 4.23 1.87
C VAL A 348 -2.31 3.08 2.32
N SER A 349 -1.06 3.11 1.85
CA SER A 349 0.05 2.22 2.19
C SER A 349 1.34 3.03 2.11
N PHE A 350 2.27 2.81 3.03
CA PHE A 350 3.53 3.52 3.07
C PHE A 350 4.63 2.69 3.73
N TYR A 351 5.87 2.92 3.33
CA TYR A 351 7.05 2.28 3.91
C TYR A 351 8.02 3.34 4.44
N ASP A 352 8.14 3.43 5.76
CA ASP A 352 8.89 4.50 6.42
C ASP A 352 9.92 4.01 7.44
N LEU A 353 10.06 2.69 7.61
CA LEU A 353 10.95 2.06 8.60
C LEU A 353 10.60 2.39 10.06
N GLN A 354 9.43 2.99 10.30
CA GLN A 354 9.03 3.51 11.60
C GLN A 354 7.65 2.93 11.96
N ALA A 355 6.55 3.62 11.63
CA ALA A 355 5.22 3.27 12.13
C ALA A 355 4.15 3.08 11.05
N ALA A 356 4.53 3.11 9.77
CA ALA A 356 3.59 2.99 8.66
C ALA A 356 2.96 1.58 8.55
N ASN A 357 2.01 1.45 7.61
CA ASN A 357 1.34 0.20 7.27
C ASN A 357 1.68 -0.22 5.82
N HIS A 358 1.95 -1.51 5.64
CA HIS A 358 2.18 -2.12 4.32
C HIS A 358 1.39 -3.44 4.18
N ILE A 359 1.45 -4.29 5.19
CA ILE A 359 0.72 -5.56 5.30
C ILE A 359 -0.68 -5.37 5.89
N THR A 360 -0.92 -4.24 6.56
CA THR A 360 -2.23 -3.90 7.13
C THR A 360 -2.82 -2.67 6.45
N MET A 361 -4.13 -2.46 6.62
CA MET A 361 -4.83 -1.28 6.11
C MET A 361 -4.34 0.00 6.82
N LEU A 362 -4.65 1.15 6.22
CA LEU A 362 -4.29 2.45 6.78
C LEU A 362 -4.86 2.55 8.22
N PRO A 363 -4.05 2.89 9.25
CA PRO A 363 -4.52 2.92 10.63
C PRO A 363 -5.55 4.03 10.92
N ASN A 364 -5.52 5.11 10.14
CA ASN A 364 -6.43 6.24 10.28
C ASN A 364 -7.82 5.95 9.70
N SER A 365 -8.88 6.53 10.28
CA SER A 365 -10.26 6.22 9.90
C SER A 365 -10.63 6.71 8.50
N ILE A 366 -11.70 6.15 7.93
CA ILE A 366 -12.28 6.62 6.67
C ILE A 366 -12.77 8.06 6.80
N ASP A 367 -13.32 8.44 7.97
CA ASP A 367 -13.75 9.82 8.22
C ASP A 367 -12.57 10.80 8.13
N PHE A 368 -11.39 10.42 8.65
CA PHE A 368 -10.18 11.21 8.54
C PHE A 368 -9.74 11.36 7.07
N VAL A 369 -9.70 10.24 6.32
CA VAL A 369 -9.35 10.26 4.89
C VAL A 369 -10.32 11.12 4.08
N ASN A 370 -11.62 11.00 4.34
CA ASN A 370 -12.67 11.80 3.70
C ASN A 370 -12.46 13.29 3.97
N GLN A 371 -12.22 13.66 5.24
CA GLN A 371 -11.98 15.06 5.62
C GLN A 371 -10.73 15.64 4.96
N GLU A 372 -9.59 14.93 4.93
CA GLU A 372 -8.35 15.44 4.34
C GLU A 372 -8.46 15.61 2.82
N LEU A 373 -9.04 14.64 2.10
CA LEU A 373 -9.19 14.71 0.65
C LEU A 373 -10.20 15.79 0.24
N HIS A 374 -11.36 15.87 0.89
CA HIS A 374 -12.32 16.96 0.62
C HIS A 374 -11.74 18.31 1.01
N HIS A 375 -10.98 18.42 2.10
CA HIS A 375 -10.27 19.64 2.44
C HIS A 375 -9.32 20.06 1.32
N ALA A 376 -8.53 19.13 0.76
CA ALA A 376 -7.68 19.41 -0.40
C ALA A 376 -8.50 19.90 -1.61
N PHE A 377 -9.65 19.29 -1.90
CA PHE A 377 -10.55 19.73 -2.96
C PHE A 377 -11.05 21.17 -2.73
N THR A 378 -11.39 21.55 -1.50
CA THR A 378 -11.77 22.94 -1.16
C THR A 378 -10.63 23.94 -1.39
N LYS A 379 -9.38 23.49 -1.40
CA LYS A 379 -8.19 24.33 -1.73
C LYS A 379 -7.90 24.41 -3.22
N GLY A 380 -8.79 23.88 -4.07
CA GLY A 380 -8.63 23.92 -5.52
C GLY A 380 -7.78 22.79 -6.08
N VAL A 381 -7.62 21.69 -5.33
CA VAL A 381 -7.04 20.46 -5.88
C VAL A 381 -8.11 19.71 -6.67
N GLY A 382 -7.94 19.64 -7.98
CA GLY A 382 -8.87 18.93 -8.87
C GLY A 382 -8.24 18.44 -10.18
N ASP A 383 -6.99 18.81 -10.47
CA ASP A 383 -6.31 18.36 -11.69
C ASP A 383 -5.79 16.93 -11.55
N PHE A 384 -5.26 16.54 -10.39
CA PHE A 384 -4.49 15.30 -10.25
C PHE A 384 -4.63 14.67 -8.84
N LEU A 385 -4.84 13.36 -8.76
CA LEU A 385 -4.78 12.57 -7.53
C LEU A 385 -4.15 11.21 -7.85
N ILE A 386 -2.98 10.92 -7.25
CA ILE A 386 -2.38 9.59 -7.30
C ILE A 386 -2.33 9.03 -5.88
N VAL A 387 -2.77 7.78 -5.72
CA VAL A 387 -2.85 7.11 -4.41
C VAL A 387 -1.84 5.98 -4.35
N ASN A 388 -0.90 6.00 -3.40
CA ASN A 388 -0.05 4.85 -3.12
C ASN A 388 -0.92 3.69 -2.64
N CYS A 389 -1.13 2.71 -3.52
CA CYS A 389 -1.98 1.55 -3.26
C CYS A 389 -1.19 0.29 -2.90
N SER A 390 0.13 0.43 -2.81
CA SER A 390 1.11 -0.65 -2.77
C SER A 390 0.73 -1.89 -3.61
N ASN A 391 0.50 -3.03 -2.95
CA ASN A 391 0.17 -4.33 -3.56
C ASN A 391 -1.33 -4.52 -3.82
N ILE A 392 -2.14 -3.45 -3.73
CA ILE A 392 -3.61 -3.41 -3.80
C ILE A 392 -4.27 -4.18 -2.65
N ARG A 393 -3.99 -5.48 -2.51
CA ARG A 393 -4.28 -6.27 -1.31
C ARG A 393 -3.19 -5.98 -0.26
N PRO A 394 -3.56 -5.64 0.99
CA PRO A 394 -4.90 -5.69 1.58
C PRO A 394 -5.63 -4.33 1.67
N HIS A 395 -5.23 -3.33 0.89
CA HIS A 395 -5.74 -1.96 0.95
C HIS A 395 -7.08 -1.72 0.22
N VAL A 396 -7.72 -2.76 -0.31
CA VAL A 396 -8.95 -2.69 -1.11
C VAL A 396 -10.06 -1.85 -0.46
N PHE A 397 -10.26 -1.97 0.86
CA PHE A 397 -11.25 -1.20 1.60
C PHE A 397 -11.04 0.31 1.46
N TYR A 398 -9.80 0.78 1.63
CA TYR A 398 -9.47 2.21 1.49
C TYR A 398 -9.44 2.65 0.02
N LEU A 399 -9.06 1.78 -0.91
CA LEU A 399 -9.11 2.10 -2.35
C LEU A 399 -10.57 2.27 -2.82
N ASP A 400 -11.51 1.49 -2.27
CA ASP A 400 -12.95 1.67 -2.50
C ASP A 400 -13.47 2.97 -1.87
N ALA A 401 -12.97 3.36 -0.72
CA ALA A 401 -13.30 4.64 -0.10
C ALA A 401 -12.82 5.82 -0.96
N VAL A 402 -11.54 5.81 -1.35
CA VAL A 402 -10.95 6.89 -2.15
C VAL A 402 -11.58 6.97 -3.55
N LYS A 403 -12.01 5.83 -4.14
CA LYS A 403 -12.75 5.90 -5.42
C LYS A 403 -14.07 6.65 -5.28
N LYS A 404 -14.81 6.43 -4.19
CA LYS A 404 -16.07 7.14 -3.93
C LYS A 404 -15.82 8.64 -3.74
N ILE A 405 -14.73 9.01 -3.07
CA ILE A 405 -14.33 10.41 -2.84
C ILE A 405 -13.98 11.13 -4.16
N TRP A 406 -13.16 10.54 -5.04
CA TRP A 406 -12.83 11.18 -6.32
C TRP A 406 -13.99 11.20 -7.33
N GLU A 407 -15.07 10.46 -7.06
CA GLU A 407 -16.37 10.57 -7.74
C GLU A 407 -17.23 11.72 -7.20
N GLY A 408 -16.75 12.44 -6.18
CA GLY A 408 -17.47 13.55 -5.53
C GLY A 408 -18.46 13.11 -4.47
N LYS A 409 -18.33 11.89 -3.93
CA LYS A 409 -19.19 11.42 -2.83
C LYS A 409 -18.57 11.75 -1.48
N GLU A 410 -19.42 12.09 -0.53
CA GLU A 410 -19.08 12.10 0.89
C GLU A 410 -19.27 10.68 1.44
N ILE A 411 -18.33 10.24 2.27
CA ILE A 411 -18.39 8.92 2.90
C ILE A 411 -18.10 9.03 4.40
N GLU A 412 -18.72 8.13 5.17
CA GLU A 412 -18.45 7.96 6.60
C GLU A 412 -18.02 6.52 6.88
N SER A 413 -17.24 6.29 7.94
CA SER A 413 -16.66 4.97 8.24
C SER A 413 -17.70 3.85 8.30
N THR A 414 -18.81 4.06 9.02
CA THR A 414 -19.85 3.02 9.21
C THR A 414 -20.64 2.75 7.94
N SER A 415 -21.11 3.79 7.24
CA SER A 415 -21.91 3.62 6.02
C SER A 415 -21.09 3.07 4.86
N HIS A 416 -19.82 3.46 4.77
CA HIS A 416 -18.88 2.88 3.82
C HIS A 416 -18.66 1.38 4.09
N ALA A 417 -18.41 1.00 5.35
CA ALA A 417 -18.24 -0.40 5.72
C ALA A 417 -19.48 -1.24 5.40
N GLN A 418 -20.68 -0.74 5.70
CA GLN A 418 -21.94 -1.43 5.37
C GLN A 418 -22.10 -1.63 3.87
N ALA A 419 -21.85 -0.57 3.08
CA ALA A 419 -21.93 -0.66 1.62
C ALA A 419 -20.90 -1.64 1.05
N PHE A 420 -19.64 -1.56 1.49
CA PHE A 420 -18.56 -2.44 1.04
C PHE A 420 -18.87 -3.91 1.35
N ILE A 421 -19.35 -4.21 2.56
CA ILE A 421 -19.71 -5.58 2.93
C ILE A 421 -20.94 -6.06 2.19
N SER A 422 -21.95 -5.22 1.99
CA SER A 422 -23.11 -5.58 1.18
C SER A 422 -22.72 -5.94 -0.26
N GLU A 423 -21.74 -5.24 -0.84
CA GLU A 423 -21.25 -5.49 -2.20
C GLU A 423 -20.50 -6.83 -2.34
N TYR A 424 -19.68 -7.22 -1.35
CA TYR A 424 -18.79 -8.39 -1.48
C TYR A 424 -19.20 -9.63 -0.68
N PHE A 425 -19.91 -9.45 0.43
CA PHE A 425 -20.30 -10.53 1.33
C PHE A 425 -21.81 -10.79 1.29
N GLY A 426 -22.63 -9.79 0.96
CA GLY A 426 -24.09 -9.83 1.11
C GLY A 426 -24.55 -9.24 2.45
N ASP A 427 -25.69 -9.69 2.97
CA ASP A 427 -26.28 -9.15 4.21
C ASP A 427 -25.61 -9.73 5.48
N PHE A 428 -24.42 -9.21 5.79
CA PHE A 428 -23.63 -9.60 6.97
C PHE A 428 -23.19 -8.36 7.77
N GLY A 429 -24.13 -7.66 8.41
CA GLY A 429 -23.87 -6.41 9.14
C GLY A 429 -22.76 -6.49 10.21
N ASP A 430 -22.61 -7.62 10.89
CA ASP A 430 -21.57 -7.81 11.91
C ASP A 430 -20.15 -7.77 11.33
N VAL A 431 -19.97 -8.17 10.07
CA VAL A 431 -18.69 -8.08 9.35
C VAL A 431 -18.31 -6.61 9.14
N ALA A 432 -19.26 -5.75 8.77
CA ALA A 432 -19.02 -4.32 8.54
C ALA A 432 -18.51 -3.62 9.80
N ALA A 433 -18.98 -4.05 10.98
CA ALA A 433 -18.50 -3.52 12.24
C ALA A 433 -17.00 -3.82 12.45
N CYS A 434 -16.49 -5.00 12.06
CA CYS A 434 -15.05 -5.29 12.17
C CYS A 434 -14.17 -4.35 11.33
N PHE A 435 -14.63 -3.98 10.12
CA PHE A 435 -13.89 -3.05 9.26
C PHE A 435 -13.93 -1.61 9.78
N SER A 436 -15.08 -1.15 10.27
CA SER A 436 -15.21 0.20 10.82
C SER A 436 -14.56 0.37 12.20
N ASP A 437 -14.55 -0.68 13.03
CA ASP A 437 -13.89 -0.69 14.35
C ASP A 437 -12.35 -0.71 14.23
N TYR A 438 -11.79 -1.17 13.10
CA TYR A 438 -10.35 -1.38 12.90
C TYR A 438 -9.51 -0.17 13.31
N ALA A 439 -9.79 1.00 12.73
CA ALA A 439 -9.03 2.22 12.98
C ALA A 439 -9.04 2.63 14.46
N THR A 440 -10.17 2.40 15.15
CA THR A 440 -10.32 2.72 16.59
C THR A 440 -9.48 1.82 17.50
N CYS A 441 -9.08 0.65 17.01
CA CYS A 441 -8.24 -0.30 17.73
C CYS A 441 -6.75 0.00 17.59
N THR A 442 -6.36 0.78 16.58
CA THR A 442 -4.95 1.03 16.25
C THR A 442 -4.23 1.78 17.36
N VAL A 443 -2.95 1.47 17.54
CA VAL A 443 -2.15 2.04 18.63
C VAL A 443 -1.76 3.48 18.28
N LYS A 444 -2.25 4.45 19.04
CA LYS A 444 -1.81 5.84 18.94
C LYS A 444 -0.44 6.02 19.60
N TYR A 445 0.59 6.32 18.81
CA TYR A 445 1.97 6.46 19.29
C TYR A 445 2.37 7.92 19.58
N GLY A 446 1.74 8.90 18.94
CA GLY A 446 2.04 10.32 19.14
C GLY A 446 0.82 11.14 19.55
N ASP A 447 0.99 12.46 19.61
CA ASP A 447 -0.06 13.37 20.07
C ASP A 447 -1.02 13.76 18.93
N HIS A 448 -0.56 13.72 17.68
CA HIS A 448 -1.37 14.13 16.53
C HIS A 448 -2.45 13.10 16.21
N GLU A 449 -3.49 13.55 15.51
CA GLU A 449 -4.64 12.70 15.13
C GLU A 449 -4.21 11.52 14.25
N ASP A 450 -3.24 11.73 13.37
CA ASP A 450 -2.72 10.77 12.39
C ASP A 450 -1.58 9.88 12.91
N ASP A 451 -1.12 10.08 14.16
CA ASP A 451 -0.02 9.31 14.76
C ASP A 451 -0.50 7.92 15.25
N HIS A 452 -1.09 7.13 14.35
CA HIS A 452 -1.54 5.76 14.58
C HIS A 452 -0.59 4.74 13.93
N ALA A 453 -0.31 3.67 14.65
CA ALA A 453 0.67 2.66 14.27
C ALA A 453 0.10 1.57 13.37
N GLY A 454 0.69 1.43 12.18
CA GLY A 454 0.67 0.21 11.39
C GLY A 454 1.61 -0.86 11.96
N GLU A 455 1.75 -1.97 11.25
CA GLU A 455 2.54 -3.11 11.73
C GLU A 455 4.05 -2.85 11.76
N GLN A 456 4.55 -1.84 11.05
CA GLN A 456 5.98 -1.48 11.08
C GLN A 456 6.42 -0.98 12.45
N PHE A 457 5.55 -0.32 13.22
CA PHE A 457 5.88 0.20 14.55
C PHE A 457 6.36 -0.90 15.49
N TYR A 458 5.66 -2.04 15.49
CA TYR A 458 6.01 -3.17 16.33
C TYR A 458 7.31 -3.82 15.86
N ASN A 459 7.43 -4.04 14.54
CA ASN A 459 8.56 -4.78 13.96
C ASN A 459 9.86 -3.97 13.96
N TYR A 460 9.85 -2.73 13.47
CA TYR A 460 11.02 -1.87 13.49
C TYR A 460 11.36 -1.40 14.90
N GLY A 461 10.36 -1.08 15.74
CA GLY A 461 10.59 -0.73 17.14
C GLY A 461 11.35 -1.83 17.89
N VAL A 462 10.90 -3.08 17.78
CA VAL A 462 11.60 -4.22 18.40
C VAL A 462 12.98 -4.44 17.79
N ARG A 463 13.12 -4.43 16.46
CA ARG A 463 14.43 -4.64 15.81
C ARG A 463 15.45 -3.59 16.25
N VAL A 464 15.09 -2.31 16.22
CA VAL A 464 15.98 -1.21 16.62
C VAL A 464 16.40 -1.36 18.09
N LEU A 465 15.45 -1.56 19.00
CA LEU A 465 15.74 -1.63 20.43
C LEU A 465 16.49 -2.92 20.81
N ALA A 466 16.15 -4.07 20.22
CA ALA A 466 16.86 -5.32 20.44
C ALA A 466 18.31 -5.25 19.93
N THR A 467 18.53 -4.66 18.76
CA THR A 467 19.89 -4.44 18.24
C THR A 467 20.69 -3.51 19.14
N GLN A 468 20.10 -2.40 19.61
CA GLN A 468 20.79 -1.51 20.53
C GLN A 468 21.10 -2.21 21.87
N TRP A 469 20.17 -2.99 22.41
CA TRP A 469 20.39 -3.76 23.65
C TRP A 469 21.61 -4.68 23.50
N MET A 470 21.68 -5.49 22.45
CA MET A 470 22.82 -6.40 22.25
C MET A 470 24.14 -5.66 21.97
N LYS A 471 24.07 -4.52 21.30
CA LYS A 471 25.25 -3.70 20.95
C LYS A 471 25.82 -2.97 22.17
N ASP A 472 24.97 -2.28 22.90
CA ASP A 472 25.33 -1.48 24.07
C ASP A 472 24.07 -1.07 24.87
N TYR A 473 23.68 -1.89 25.84
CA TYR A 473 22.48 -1.65 26.66
C TYR A 473 22.61 -0.51 27.69
N ASN A 474 23.78 0.13 27.79
CA ASN A 474 23.98 1.30 28.64
C ASN A 474 23.64 2.62 27.92
N ASN A 475 23.52 2.60 26.59
CA ASN A 475 23.24 3.77 25.77
C ASN A 475 21.89 3.66 25.05
N HIS A 476 21.31 4.81 24.72
CA HIS A 476 20.04 4.90 23.99
C HIS A 476 20.18 4.36 22.56
N ALA A 477 19.05 4.04 21.92
CA ALA A 477 18.95 3.70 20.51
C ALA A 477 18.67 4.97 19.67
N PRO A 478 19.65 5.49 18.92
CA PRO A 478 19.46 6.72 18.15
C PRO A 478 18.36 6.57 17.08
N ALA A 479 18.26 5.40 16.46
CA ALA A 479 17.23 5.10 15.46
C ALA A 479 15.80 5.03 16.04
N PHE A 480 15.62 5.04 17.36
CA PHE A 480 14.30 5.13 18.02
C PHE A 480 14.03 6.51 18.65
N ALA A 481 14.97 7.45 18.52
CA ALA A 481 14.83 8.80 19.07
C ALA A 481 13.68 9.58 18.41
N TRP A 482 13.26 9.21 17.21
CA TRP A 482 12.11 9.85 16.54
C TRP A 482 10.80 9.73 17.34
N ALA A 483 10.67 8.66 18.14
CA ALA A 483 9.48 8.36 18.94
C ALA A 483 9.58 8.90 20.38
N THR A 484 10.79 9.05 20.92
CA THR A 484 11.02 9.26 22.36
C THR A 484 11.96 10.42 22.69
N GLY A 485 12.64 10.99 21.69
CA GLY A 485 13.80 11.84 21.87
C GLY A 485 15.01 11.11 22.45
N ASP A 486 15.97 11.89 22.95
CA ASP A 486 17.22 11.40 23.52
C ASP A 486 17.03 11.00 25.00
N VAL A 487 16.37 9.88 25.22
CA VAL A 487 16.18 9.28 26.56
C VAL A 487 16.91 7.94 26.67
N SER A 488 17.16 7.46 27.89
CA SER A 488 17.85 6.16 28.11
C SER A 488 17.12 4.99 27.46
N LEU A 489 17.85 3.93 27.11
CA LEU A 489 17.28 2.72 26.48
C LEU A 489 16.09 2.15 27.27
N GLY A 490 16.20 2.07 28.60
CA GLY A 490 15.10 1.62 29.44
C GLY A 490 13.85 2.50 29.36
N ARG A 491 14.00 3.82 29.17
CA ARG A 491 12.86 4.72 28.92
C ARG A 491 12.28 4.53 27.51
N GLN A 492 13.11 4.24 26.51
CA GLN A 492 12.64 3.92 25.16
C GLN A 492 11.82 2.62 25.15
N VAL A 493 12.33 1.58 25.81
CA VAL A 493 11.61 0.30 26.00
C VAL A 493 10.32 0.51 26.77
N ALA A 494 10.34 1.28 27.87
CA ALA A 494 9.14 1.58 28.65
C ALA A 494 8.10 2.37 27.84
N TYR A 495 8.52 3.32 27.00
CA TYR A 495 7.62 4.02 26.09
C TYR A 495 6.96 3.03 25.11
N LEU A 496 7.73 2.16 24.45
CA LEU A 496 7.18 1.18 23.52
C LEU A 496 6.17 0.27 24.21
N LYS A 497 6.50 -0.23 25.42
CA LYS A 497 5.59 -1.04 26.25
C LYS A 497 4.29 -0.31 26.57
N ASN A 498 4.39 0.92 27.06
CA ASN A 498 3.23 1.73 27.46
C ASN A 498 2.35 2.13 26.27
N THR A 499 2.95 2.32 25.10
CA THR A 499 2.23 2.64 23.87
C THR A 499 1.49 1.41 23.36
N CYS A 500 2.16 0.27 23.21
CA CYS A 500 1.54 -0.96 22.70
C CYS A 500 0.53 -1.60 23.67
N SER A 501 0.68 -1.44 24.98
CA SER A 501 -0.27 -2.00 25.95
C SER A 501 -1.69 -1.43 25.81
N LYS A 502 -1.82 -0.20 25.32
CA LYS A 502 -3.11 0.45 25.04
C LYS A 502 -3.91 -0.27 23.96
N GLY A 503 -3.23 -0.83 22.95
CA GLY A 503 -3.87 -1.57 21.85
C GLY A 503 -4.16 -3.04 22.17
N LEU A 504 -3.55 -3.61 23.23
CA LEU A 504 -3.70 -5.03 23.54
C LEU A 504 -5.16 -5.41 23.77
N LYS A 505 -5.89 -4.62 24.58
CA LYS A 505 -7.30 -4.87 24.87
C LYS A 505 -8.14 -4.76 23.60
N SER A 506 -8.04 -3.65 22.89
CA SER A 506 -8.85 -3.37 21.69
C SER A 506 -8.64 -4.42 20.59
N PHE A 507 -7.38 -4.80 20.28
CA PHE A 507 -7.13 -5.86 19.30
C PHE A 507 -7.48 -7.27 19.79
N SER A 508 -7.44 -7.53 21.10
CA SER A 508 -7.94 -8.81 21.63
C SER A 508 -9.46 -8.91 21.46
N GLU A 509 -10.18 -7.82 21.73
CA GLU A 509 -11.64 -7.73 21.55
C GLU A 509 -12.01 -7.82 20.07
N LEU A 510 -11.31 -7.10 19.19
CA LEU A 510 -11.54 -7.17 17.74
C LEU A 510 -11.24 -8.55 17.17
N ALA A 511 -10.11 -9.16 17.52
CA ALA A 511 -9.77 -10.52 17.06
C ALA A 511 -10.75 -11.56 17.61
N GLY A 512 -11.24 -11.39 18.84
CA GLY A 512 -12.29 -12.23 19.44
C GLY A 512 -13.62 -12.11 18.67
N LYS A 513 -14.07 -10.88 18.41
CA LYS A 513 -15.25 -10.58 17.59
C LYS A 513 -15.13 -11.18 16.19
N CYS A 514 -13.99 -10.98 15.53
CA CYS A 514 -13.72 -11.58 14.23
C CYS A 514 -13.77 -13.11 14.29
N LYS A 515 -13.21 -13.74 15.33
CA LYS A 515 -13.28 -15.20 15.50
C LYS A 515 -14.72 -15.71 15.60
N GLU A 516 -15.57 -15.03 16.36
CA GLU A 516 -16.98 -15.41 16.52
C GLU A 516 -17.73 -15.32 15.19
N ILE A 517 -17.59 -14.20 14.46
CA ILE A 517 -18.19 -13.99 13.14
C ILE A 517 -17.67 -15.02 12.13
N SER A 518 -16.35 -15.24 12.11
CA SER A 518 -15.69 -16.20 11.25
C SER A 518 -16.22 -17.63 11.40
N ASN A 519 -16.74 -18.01 12.57
CA ASN A 519 -17.35 -19.33 12.79
C ASN A 519 -18.79 -19.42 12.28
N THR A 520 -19.46 -18.29 12.02
CA THR A 520 -20.84 -18.25 11.52
C THR A 520 -20.93 -18.02 10.02
N LEU A 521 -19.86 -17.54 9.39
CA LEU A 521 -19.84 -17.26 7.95
C LEU A 521 -19.83 -18.55 7.12
N PRO A 522 -20.53 -18.58 5.97
CA PRO A 522 -20.35 -19.65 4.99
C PRO A 522 -18.91 -19.70 4.47
N GLU A 523 -18.47 -20.87 4.00
CA GLU A 523 -17.06 -21.16 3.66
C GLU A 523 -16.40 -20.11 2.74
N LEU A 524 -17.12 -19.62 1.74
CA LEU A 524 -16.60 -18.61 0.81
C LEU A 524 -16.37 -17.27 1.52
N GLN A 525 -17.40 -16.71 2.14
CA GLN A 525 -17.34 -15.43 2.86
C GLN A 525 -16.32 -15.53 4.00
N LYS A 526 -16.29 -16.67 4.70
CA LYS A 526 -15.32 -16.98 5.74
C LYS A 526 -13.89 -16.87 5.22
N LYS A 527 -13.59 -17.44 4.05
CA LYS A 527 -12.25 -17.42 3.46
C LYS A 527 -11.77 -16.00 3.12
N VAL A 528 -12.64 -15.16 2.56
CA VAL A 528 -12.33 -13.74 2.27
C VAL A 528 -12.18 -12.95 3.58
N PHE A 529 -13.08 -13.15 4.54
CA PHE A 529 -13.03 -12.47 5.84
C PHE A 529 -11.78 -12.84 6.65
N ASP A 530 -11.47 -14.13 6.71
CA ASP A 530 -10.33 -14.69 7.45
C ASP A 530 -9.00 -14.19 6.90
N SER A 531 -8.95 -13.88 5.60
CA SER A 531 -7.76 -13.42 4.89
C SER A 531 -7.66 -11.92 4.65
N THR A 532 -8.62 -11.16 5.20
CA THR A 532 -8.64 -9.70 5.20
C THR A 532 -8.56 -9.17 6.63
N ILE A 533 -9.67 -8.68 7.20
CA ILE A 533 -9.66 -7.99 8.49
C ILE A 533 -9.29 -8.91 9.66
N TYR A 534 -9.70 -10.18 9.62
CA TYR A 534 -9.39 -11.08 10.73
C TYR A 534 -7.90 -11.42 10.79
N MET A 535 -7.26 -11.72 9.65
CA MET A 535 -5.80 -11.88 9.59
C MET A 535 -5.09 -10.64 10.14
N GLN A 536 -5.49 -9.44 9.70
CA GLN A 536 -4.88 -8.19 10.15
C GLN A 536 -5.05 -7.96 11.65
N SER A 537 -6.24 -8.24 12.22
CA SER A 537 -6.47 -8.13 13.66
C SER A 537 -5.56 -9.07 14.48
N LYS A 538 -5.34 -10.30 13.99
CA LYS A 538 -4.42 -11.26 14.62
C LYS A 538 -2.96 -10.82 14.48
N LEU A 539 -2.59 -10.25 13.34
CA LEU A 539 -1.25 -9.71 13.11
C LEU A 539 -0.92 -8.63 14.15
N HIS A 540 -1.79 -7.62 14.30
CA HIS A 540 -1.63 -6.59 15.32
C HIS A 540 -1.58 -7.19 16.73
N LEU A 541 -2.51 -8.08 17.07
CA LEU A 541 -2.57 -8.71 18.39
C LEU A 541 -1.27 -9.46 18.73
N TYR A 542 -0.78 -10.31 17.84
CA TYR A 542 0.43 -11.07 18.08
C TYR A 542 1.68 -10.20 18.10
N CYS A 543 1.80 -9.21 17.22
CA CYS A 543 2.90 -8.26 17.26
C CYS A 543 2.90 -7.46 18.58
N ILE A 544 1.74 -6.98 19.05
CA ILE A 544 1.63 -6.28 20.35
C ILE A 544 2.04 -7.20 21.50
N GLN A 545 1.55 -8.45 21.54
CA GLN A 545 1.96 -9.42 22.56
C GLN A 545 3.47 -9.68 22.53
N GLY A 546 4.06 -9.78 21.33
CA GLY A 546 5.50 -9.94 21.16
C GLY A 546 6.31 -8.73 21.66
N VAL A 547 5.82 -7.52 21.40
CA VAL A 547 6.42 -6.28 21.93
C VAL A 547 6.40 -6.27 23.46
N LEU A 548 5.28 -6.64 24.07
CA LEU A 548 5.14 -6.66 25.53
C LEU A 548 6.08 -7.70 26.16
N ASP A 549 6.14 -8.91 25.60
CA ASP A 549 7.08 -9.95 26.04
C ASP A 549 8.55 -9.50 25.87
N PHE A 550 8.89 -8.79 24.79
CA PHE A 550 10.21 -8.19 24.59
C PHE A 550 10.55 -7.14 25.66
N CYS A 551 9.62 -6.23 25.95
CA CYS A 551 9.85 -5.18 26.95
C CYS A 551 9.96 -5.78 28.36
N ASP A 552 9.12 -6.76 28.69
CA ASP A 552 9.17 -7.52 29.93
C ASP A 552 10.47 -8.31 30.09
N ALA A 553 11.07 -8.76 28.98
CA ALA A 553 12.38 -9.40 28.98
C ALA A 553 13.49 -8.40 29.34
N TYR A 554 13.43 -7.19 28.80
CA TYR A 554 14.39 -6.12 29.12
C TYR A 554 14.33 -5.74 30.61
N GLU A 555 13.14 -5.62 31.18
CA GLU A 555 12.97 -5.33 32.61
C GLU A 555 13.58 -6.43 33.48
N ASP A 556 13.30 -7.71 33.19
CA ASP A 556 13.91 -8.82 33.93
C ASP A 556 15.44 -8.87 33.75
N PHE A 557 15.96 -8.52 32.57
CA PHE A 557 17.40 -8.43 32.33
C PHE A 557 18.06 -7.32 33.14
N ALA A 558 17.46 -6.13 33.18
CA ALA A 558 17.94 -4.99 33.96
C ALA A 558 17.97 -5.30 35.47
N ASP A 559 17.04 -6.14 35.94
CA ASP A 559 16.98 -6.65 37.31
C ASP A 559 17.92 -7.83 37.59
N GLY A 560 18.71 -8.29 36.61
CA GLY A 560 19.60 -9.45 36.75
C GLY A 560 18.90 -10.81 36.74
N LYS A 561 17.62 -10.87 36.37
CA LYS A 561 16.80 -12.10 36.30
C LYS A 561 16.93 -12.76 34.92
N TYR A 562 18.15 -13.12 34.55
CA TYR A 562 18.49 -13.52 33.17
C TYR A 562 17.73 -14.72 32.63
N MET A 563 17.50 -15.78 33.43
CA MET A 563 16.75 -16.95 32.96
C MET A 563 15.28 -16.59 32.63
N ARG A 564 14.67 -15.67 33.37
CA ARG A 564 13.31 -15.16 33.07
C ARG A 564 13.30 -14.27 31.83
N ALA A 565 14.30 -13.40 31.70
CA ALA A 565 14.48 -12.56 30.51
C ALA A 565 14.66 -13.41 29.24
N PHE A 566 15.47 -14.46 29.31
CA PHE A 566 15.66 -15.44 28.24
C PHE A 566 14.31 -16.05 27.79
N TYR A 567 13.52 -16.53 28.74
CA TYR A 567 12.21 -17.12 28.45
C TYR A 567 11.26 -16.13 27.77
N LYS A 568 11.19 -14.90 28.28
CA LYS A 568 10.33 -13.85 27.71
C LYS A 568 10.79 -13.41 26.31
N ALA A 569 12.09 -13.34 26.05
CA ALA A 569 12.63 -13.09 24.70
C ALA A 569 12.24 -14.22 23.72
N GLY A 570 12.29 -15.49 24.15
CA GLY A 570 11.80 -16.63 23.38
C GLY A 570 10.30 -16.55 23.07
N ARG A 571 9.48 -16.18 24.07
CA ARG A 571 8.04 -15.94 23.87
C ARG A 571 7.77 -14.81 22.88
N ALA A 572 8.51 -13.71 22.99
CA ALA A 572 8.41 -12.61 22.03
C ALA A 572 8.68 -13.11 20.61
N SER A 573 9.74 -13.90 20.40
CA SER A 573 10.03 -14.54 19.11
C SER A 573 8.85 -15.39 18.61
N GLU A 574 8.28 -16.27 19.45
CA GLU A 574 7.13 -17.10 19.06
C GLU A 574 5.92 -16.25 18.61
N LYS A 575 5.68 -15.09 19.23
CA LYS A 575 4.59 -14.20 18.85
C LYS A 575 4.77 -13.58 17.47
N PHE A 576 5.97 -13.11 17.13
CA PHE A 576 6.24 -12.63 15.77
C PHE A 576 6.24 -13.77 14.73
N GLN A 577 6.61 -15.00 15.11
CA GLN A 577 6.43 -16.18 14.27
C GLN A 577 4.96 -16.50 14.04
N ALA A 578 4.12 -16.39 15.08
CA ALA A 578 2.67 -16.57 14.96
C ALA A 578 2.06 -15.52 14.03
N ALA A 579 2.46 -14.24 14.15
CA ALA A 579 2.06 -13.18 13.23
C ALA A 579 2.39 -13.52 11.76
N ASN A 580 3.61 -13.99 11.49
CA ASN A 580 4.00 -14.48 10.17
C ASN A 580 3.15 -15.69 9.72
N ALA A 581 2.91 -16.64 10.62
CA ALA A 581 2.10 -17.83 10.33
C ALA A 581 0.66 -17.46 9.97
N GLU A 582 0.06 -16.45 10.60
CA GLU A 582 -1.29 -15.99 10.23
C GLU A 582 -1.37 -15.44 8.81
N MET A 583 -0.33 -14.73 8.35
CA MET A 583 -0.25 -14.34 6.94
C MET A 583 -0.19 -15.57 6.04
N ARG A 584 0.65 -16.58 6.36
CA ARG A 584 0.73 -17.84 5.58
C ARG A 584 -0.61 -18.59 5.56
N ASN A 585 -1.28 -18.67 6.71
CA ASN A 585 -2.56 -19.37 6.88
C ASN A 585 -3.71 -18.68 6.13
N SER A 586 -3.56 -17.39 5.81
CA SER A 586 -4.55 -16.62 5.05
C SER A 586 -4.48 -16.83 3.53
N GLU A 587 -3.51 -17.61 3.05
CA GLU A 587 -3.26 -17.84 1.63
C GLU A 587 -4.03 -19.04 1.10
N TYR A 588 -4.61 -18.88 -0.09
CA TYR A 588 -5.36 -19.92 -0.79
C TYR A 588 -5.46 -19.59 -2.27
N GLY A 589 -5.70 -20.59 -3.12
CA GLY A 589 -5.96 -20.39 -4.54
C GLY A 589 -4.85 -19.56 -5.22
N VAL A 590 -5.24 -18.47 -5.88
CA VAL A 590 -4.31 -17.53 -6.54
C VAL A 590 -3.43 -16.74 -5.55
N TRP A 591 -3.79 -16.73 -4.27
CA TRP A 591 -3.08 -16.05 -3.18
C TRP A 591 -2.04 -16.95 -2.48
N ASN A 592 -1.87 -18.20 -2.91
CA ASN A 592 -0.86 -19.10 -2.36
C ASN A 592 0.56 -18.53 -2.52
N GLY A 593 1.20 -18.19 -1.40
CA GLY A 593 2.52 -17.59 -1.36
C GLY A 593 2.56 -16.05 -1.45
N PHE A 594 1.41 -15.37 -1.47
CA PHE A 594 1.30 -13.92 -1.62
C PHE A 594 2.17 -13.10 -0.66
N TYR A 595 2.23 -13.45 0.64
CA TYR A 595 3.11 -12.78 1.62
C TYR A 595 4.41 -13.54 1.93
N GLU A 596 4.89 -14.43 1.05
CA GLU A 596 6.20 -15.09 1.24
C GLU A 596 7.33 -14.07 1.24
N ASN A 597 7.17 -12.98 0.48
CA ASN A 597 8.09 -11.87 0.39
C ASN A 597 7.65 -10.66 1.24
N ASP A 598 7.08 -10.89 2.43
CA ASP A 598 6.99 -9.85 3.47
C ASP A 598 8.41 -9.42 3.87
N CYS A 599 9.02 -8.54 3.06
CA CYS A 599 10.40 -8.09 3.23
C CYS A 599 10.50 -6.68 3.81
N LEU A 600 9.39 -5.91 3.76
CA LEU A 600 9.33 -4.54 4.27
C LEU A 600 8.96 -4.50 5.75
N SER A 601 7.86 -5.16 6.14
CA SER A 601 7.48 -5.30 7.56
C SER A 601 8.28 -6.44 8.22
N ASN A 602 8.41 -7.56 7.51
CA ASN A 602 9.30 -8.68 7.79
C ASN A 602 9.19 -9.26 9.21
N CYS A 603 7.98 -9.73 9.53
CA CYS A 603 7.67 -10.32 10.84
C CYS A 603 8.58 -11.52 11.15
N LYS A 604 8.91 -12.32 10.12
CA LYS A 604 9.83 -13.45 10.24
C LYS A 604 11.22 -13.01 10.69
N PHE A 605 11.74 -11.91 10.15
CA PHE A 605 13.06 -11.41 10.54
C PHE A 605 13.06 -10.79 11.95
N THR A 606 11.99 -10.12 12.36
CA THR A 606 11.84 -9.67 13.77
C THR A 606 11.93 -10.85 14.74
N ALA A 607 11.24 -11.95 14.47
CA ALA A 607 11.36 -13.18 15.28
C ALA A 607 12.79 -13.72 15.31
N TYR A 608 13.49 -13.73 14.17
CA TYR A 608 14.88 -14.15 14.08
C TYR A 608 15.80 -13.29 14.96
N ILE A 609 15.64 -11.96 14.95
CA ILE A 609 16.40 -11.06 15.83
C ILE A 609 16.12 -11.34 17.31
N LEU A 610 14.87 -11.64 17.67
CA LEU A 610 14.51 -11.99 19.05
C LEU A 610 15.11 -13.33 19.50
N LYS A 611 15.26 -14.31 18.60
CA LYS A 611 16.02 -15.53 18.89
C LYS A 611 17.50 -15.24 19.19
N ASN A 612 18.12 -14.33 18.45
CA ASN A 612 19.50 -13.92 18.72
C ASN A 612 19.62 -13.18 20.05
N LEU A 613 18.64 -12.35 20.39
CA LEU A 613 18.57 -11.70 21.70
C LEU A 613 18.43 -12.72 22.84
N MET A 614 17.60 -13.74 22.66
CA MET A 614 17.48 -14.86 23.61
C MET A 614 18.84 -15.52 23.86
N ASN A 615 19.60 -15.85 22.79
CA ASN A 615 20.96 -16.38 22.91
C ASN A 615 21.90 -15.42 23.66
N PHE A 616 21.89 -14.13 23.33
CA PHE A 616 22.70 -13.10 23.99
C PHE A 616 22.43 -13.05 25.50
N ILE A 617 21.16 -13.08 25.92
CA ILE A 617 20.80 -13.07 27.35
C ILE A 617 21.38 -14.28 28.07
N ARG A 618 21.36 -15.47 27.45
CA ARG A 618 21.97 -16.68 28.00
C ARG A 618 23.49 -16.56 28.13
N MET A 619 24.16 -15.97 27.14
CA MET A 619 25.61 -15.73 27.23
C MET A 619 25.98 -14.87 28.44
N ILE A 620 25.17 -13.86 28.76
CA ILE A 620 25.39 -13.00 29.94
C ILE A 620 25.03 -13.72 31.24
N GLY A 621 23.91 -14.45 31.27
CA GLY A 621 23.34 -14.99 32.50
C GLY A 621 23.80 -16.39 32.90
N GLU A 622 24.33 -17.19 31.97
CA GLU A 622 24.77 -18.58 32.21
C GLU A 622 26.22 -18.84 31.74
N GLY A 623 26.76 -17.97 30.87
CA GLY A 623 28.10 -18.13 30.34
C GLY A 623 29.18 -18.09 31.42
N PRO A 624 30.35 -18.74 31.20
CA PRO A 624 30.75 -19.44 29.99
C PRO A 624 30.48 -20.96 30.02
N ARG A 625 29.81 -21.48 31.06
CA ARG A 625 29.73 -22.94 31.29
C ARG A 625 28.43 -23.60 30.83
N PHE A 626 27.33 -22.86 30.76
CA PHE A 626 26.07 -23.27 30.10
C PHE A 626 25.36 -24.53 30.61
N PHE A 627 25.58 -24.94 31.87
CA PHE A 627 24.91 -26.11 32.46
C PHE A 627 24.03 -25.79 33.68
N ASP A 628 24.12 -24.58 34.25
CA ASP A 628 23.45 -24.26 35.51
C ASP A 628 21.93 -24.16 35.34
N TRP A 629 21.46 -23.53 34.27
CA TRP A 629 20.02 -23.40 34.00
C TRP A 629 19.44 -24.77 33.62
N GLN A 630 20.16 -25.57 32.83
CA GLN A 630 19.77 -26.95 32.55
C GLN A 630 19.65 -27.79 33.83
N ARG A 631 20.55 -27.62 34.79
CA ARG A 631 20.47 -28.33 36.08
C ARG A 631 19.27 -27.85 36.90
N GLU A 632 19.08 -26.55 37.02
CA GLU A 632 17.93 -25.96 37.72
C GLU A 632 16.59 -26.43 37.14
N LEU A 633 16.52 -26.59 35.82
CA LEU A 633 15.31 -27.02 35.13
C LEU A 633 15.17 -28.55 35.10
N MET A 634 16.18 -29.31 34.75
CA MET A 634 15.97 -30.73 34.42
C MET A 634 16.25 -31.69 35.59
N TYR A 635 17.04 -31.28 36.58
CA TYR A 635 17.47 -32.21 37.63
C TYR A 635 16.41 -32.29 38.73
N ALA A 636 16.32 -33.47 39.37
CA ALA A 636 15.54 -33.65 40.58
C ALA A 636 16.05 -32.67 41.65
N GLU A 637 15.15 -32.20 42.53
CA GLU A 637 15.48 -31.16 43.52
C GLU A 637 16.68 -31.55 44.39
N ASP A 638 16.74 -32.82 44.79
CA ASP A 638 17.83 -33.40 45.58
C ASP A 638 19.19 -33.37 44.83
N ASP A 639 19.18 -33.48 43.51
CA ASP A 639 20.38 -33.52 42.67
C ASP A 639 20.88 -32.12 42.25
N ARG A 640 20.03 -31.09 42.29
CA ARG A 640 20.38 -29.72 41.83
C ARG A 640 21.54 -29.10 42.61
N ARG A 641 21.69 -29.45 43.89
CA ARG A 641 22.74 -28.91 44.77
C ARG A 641 24.03 -29.73 44.77
N ILE A 642 24.03 -30.91 44.16
CA ILE A 642 25.20 -31.79 44.09
C ILE A 642 26.04 -31.40 42.87
N MET A 643 27.23 -30.84 43.10
CA MET A 643 28.17 -30.44 42.05
C MET A 643 29.41 -31.33 42.05
N LEU A 644 29.38 -32.36 41.21
CA LEU A 644 30.58 -33.03 40.72
C LEU A 644 30.94 -32.33 39.40
N LEU A 645 32.20 -32.02 39.11
CA LEU A 645 32.66 -31.29 37.91
C LEU A 645 32.43 -32.06 36.58
N THR A 646 31.34 -32.82 36.49
CA THR A 646 30.98 -33.76 35.43
C THR A 646 29.57 -33.46 34.93
N ASN A 647 29.45 -33.12 33.65
CA ASN A 647 28.15 -33.08 32.97
C ASN A 647 27.74 -34.50 32.60
N LEU A 648 26.53 -34.91 33.01
CA LEU A 648 25.99 -36.24 32.71
C LEU A 648 25.26 -36.32 31.36
N ARG A 649 25.01 -35.16 30.74
CA ARG A 649 24.24 -34.99 29.49
C ARG A 649 24.87 -33.88 28.64
N ASN A 650 24.55 -33.88 27.35
CA ASN A 650 24.88 -32.77 26.45
C ASN A 650 24.20 -31.47 26.91
N HIS A 651 24.86 -30.35 26.66
CA HIS A 651 24.27 -29.03 26.88
C HIS A 651 23.03 -28.87 25.99
N MET A 652 21.95 -28.35 26.57
CA MET A 652 20.77 -27.98 25.81
C MET A 652 21.07 -26.75 24.95
N THR A 653 20.59 -26.77 23.71
CA THR A 653 20.45 -25.59 22.85
C THR A 653 19.47 -24.60 23.47
N ASP A 654 19.47 -23.35 22.97
CA ASP A 654 18.55 -22.34 23.48
C ASP A 654 17.08 -22.71 23.24
N ASP A 655 16.78 -23.29 22.07
CA ASP A 655 15.43 -23.76 21.75
C ASP A 655 15.01 -24.90 22.71
N GLU A 656 15.85 -25.91 22.95
CA GLU A 656 15.56 -26.99 23.90
C GLU A 656 15.31 -26.45 25.31
N LEU A 657 16.13 -25.50 25.77
CA LEU A 657 15.99 -24.91 27.10
C LEU A 657 14.69 -24.12 27.22
N PHE A 658 14.39 -23.31 26.21
CA PHE A 658 13.14 -22.55 26.13
C PHE A 658 11.91 -23.46 26.17
N TYR A 659 11.89 -24.56 25.42
CA TYR A 659 10.79 -25.51 25.44
C TYR A 659 10.64 -26.21 26.80
N ALA A 660 11.74 -26.62 27.44
CA ALA A 660 11.69 -27.19 28.78
C ALA A 660 11.14 -26.21 29.83
N MET A 661 11.45 -24.91 29.70
CA MET A 661 10.85 -23.88 30.55
C MET A 661 9.34 -23.74 30.33
N LYS A 662 8.86 -23.79 29.07
CA LYS A 662 7.42 -23.74 28.76
C LYS A 662 6.66 -24.91 29.38
N GLU A 663 7.19 -26.12 29.31
CA GLU A 663 6.56 -27.32 29.89
C GLU A 663 6.40 -27.16 31.40
N LYS A 664 7.44 -26.72 32.11
CA LYS A 664 7.38 -26.52 33.56
C LYS A 664 6.37 -25.47 34.00
N ILE A 665 6.32 -24.32 33.32
CA ILE A 665 5.38 -23.24 33.63
C ILE A 665 3.94 -23.67 33.32
N SER A 666 3.72 -24.60 32.39
CA SER A 666 2.38 -25.10 32.06
C SER A 666 1.85 -26.15 33.06
N ILE A 667 2.73 -26.69 33.91
CA ILE A 667 2.40 -27.70 34.94
C ILE A 667 2.26 -27.06 36.33
N SER A 668 2.80 -25.85 36.53
CA SER A 668 2.67 -25.02 37.73
C SER A 668 1.47 -24.10 37.68
#